data_AF-A0AAV5FD30-F1
#
_entry.id   AF-A0AAV5FD30-F1
#
_cell.length_a   1.000
_cell.length_b   1.000
_cell.length_c   1.000
_cell.angle_alpha   90.00
_cell.angle_beta   90.00
_cell.angle_gamma   90.00
#
_symmetry.space_group_name_H-M   'P 1'
#
loop_
_entity.id
_entity.type
_entity.pdbx_description
1 polymer ?
#
loop_
_entity_poly.entity_id
_entity_poly.type
_entity_poly.pdbx_seq_one_letter_code
_entity_poly.pdbx_strand_id
1 'polypeptide(L)'
;MALPSPLRRVCVTGGGGFIASWLVKLLLSRGYSVHATLRDPGKTAAEETAWEYSEKNGLKVVTVCPCLVFGPLLQPTVNTSSKVLIYTIKGGPNAMKNFMWHIVDVRDVADALVLVYEKPESSGRYICGGDNISTNDMVELLKKNYPTYNYVSCNIDIDLQFAPISSEKLRSLGWKPRELEETLLDSADCYEKEGILQDVACSANNVQKVVVVSSTSAVHFNPNWPQGGPIVMNNMLFHIVDVRDVAEALLVVYETAESSGRYICAPDRTNTKDLLNVLKKTHPNYNYVTCANDPDHKSIVTPITSQKLKNLGWKPRKIDETLSDSIEYYEKADLVPDASSSKERRERGNGRTACGTGAGGYIASWLVKLLLSRGYTVHGTVRDLSDMKTGHLKRLQNAAENLRLFKADLLDYDMMAAAIAGCQGVFHLQMLAPAVTGTTNVLKAASAAKVQRVVVVSSIVAVEINPKGWPEGKVRDENCWSDTEFCRKIKSWYPVAKVIAEEAALEYGRQTGLDVVTLNPGLVFGPQLQPMVNASSQFLIYLLKVRSLHGIFDPSTDTGGPDRVRDKLWHIVDVRDVADALLLIYESPEASGRHICAPHVISVRDLLNLLKSKYPDYTCLTKDATYNMDHPAPMTSEKLKKLGWSCRTLEETIEDTVQFCWGAGFLEDVDGAPPCRFPPLFNMI
;
A
#
# COMPACT_ATOMS: atom_id res chain seq x y z
N MET A 1 -46.22 1.08 21.79
CA MET A 1 -44.91 0.82 21.12
C MET A 1 -43.82 1.21 22.10
N ALA A 2 -43.01 0.25 22.56
CA ALA A 2 -41.85 0.55 23.41
C ALA A 2 -40.80 1.29 22.57
N LEU A 3 -40.26 2.39 23.09
CA LEU A 3 -39.13 3.11 22.49
C LEU A 3 -37.93 2.15 22.37
N PRO A 4 -37.19 2.15 21.24
CA PRO A 4 -35.99 1.33 21.12
C PRO A 4 -34.95 1.78 22.15
N SER A 5 -34.34 0.82 22.84
CA SER A 5 -33.24 1.05 23.79
C SER A 5 -32.12 1.90 23.15
N PRO A 6 -31.49 2.84 23.87
CA PRO A 6 -30.46 3.70 23.30
C PRO A 6 -29.31 2.84 22.76
N LEU A 7 -29.01 2.99 21.45
CA LEU A 7 -27.88 2.35 20.79
C LEU A 7 -26.58 2.70 21.54
N ARG A 8 -25.94 1.70 22.15
CA ARG A 8 -24.65 1.86 22.84
C ARG A 8 -23.56 2.13 21.80
N ARG A 9 -23.06 3.38 21.73
CA ARG A 9 -22.04 3.82 20.77
C ARG A 9 -20.64 3.72 21.37
N VAL A 10 -19.68 3.13 20.64
CA VAL A 10 -18.29 2.96 21.07
C VAL A 10 -17.33 3.40 19.96
N CYS A 11 -16.21 4.02 20.33
CA CYS A 11 -15.13 4.37 19.42
C CYS A 11 -13.91 3.47 19.69
N VAL A 12 -13.40 2.78 18.65
CA VAL A 12 -12.22 1.91 18.70
C VAL A 12 -11.09 2.55 17.89
N THR A 13 -10.04 2.99 18.55
CA THR A 13 -8.87 3.55 17.86
C THR A 13 -7.96 2.44 17.33
N GLY A 14 -7.37 2.65 16.15
CA GLY A 14 -6.53 1.63 15.50
C GLY A 14 -7.30 0.39 15.06
N GLY A 15 -8.54 0.55 14.57
CA GLY A 15 -9.48 -0.53 14.26
C GLY A 15 -9.00 -1.59 13.26
N GLY A 16 -7.93 -1.29 12.50
CA GLY A 16 -7.25 -2.27 11.63
C GLY A 16 -6.24 -3.18 12.34
N GLY A 17 -5.95 -2.95 13.63
CA GLY A 17 -5.00 -3.75 14.41
C GLY A 17 -5.56 -5.10 14.86
N PHE A 18 -4.68 -6.06 15.16
CA PHE A 18 -5.02 -7.44 15.50
C PHE A 18 -6.09 -7.54 16.62
N ILE A 19 -5.85 -6.94 17.78
CA ILE A 19 -6.81 -6.94 18.92
C ILE A 19 -8.05 -6.09 18.61
N ALA A 20 -7.85 -4.92 17.99
CA ALA A 20 -8.91 -3.95 17.74
C ALA A 20 -9.98 -4.50 16.77
N SER A 21 -9.57 -5.27 15.75
CA SER A 21 -10.50 -5.89 14.81
C SER A 21 -11.43 -6.91 15.47
N TRP A 22 -10.92 -7.72 16.41
CA TRP A 22 -11.72 -8.66 17.21
C TRP A 22 -12.65 -7.94 18.19
N LEU A 23 -12.20 -6.84 18.80
CA LEU A 23 -13.04 -6.00 19.65
C LEU A 23 -14.18 -5.36 18.87
N VAL A 24 -13.92 -4.81 17.68
CA VAL A 24 -14.96 -4.26 16.78
C VAL A 24 -16.00 -5.34 16.44
N LYS A 25 -15.54 -6.54 16.06
CA LYS A 25 -16.43 -7.68 15.76
C LYS A 25 -17.30 -8.07 16.96
N LEU A 26 -16.71 -8.15 18.15
CA LEU A 26 -17.43 -8.49 19.38
C LEU A 26 -18.48 -7.43 19.74
N LEU A 27 -18.11 -6.14 19.71
CA LEU A 27 -19.01 -5.02 19.98
C LEU A 27 -20.21 -5.01 19.01
N LEU A 28 -19.96 -5.17 17.71
CA LEU A 28 -21.02 -5.27 16.71
C LEU A 28 -21.96 -6.47 16.99
N SER A 29 -21.41 -7.64 17.34
CA SER A 29 -22.22 -8.83 17.66
C SER A 29 -23.10 -8.66 18.91
N ARG A 30 -22.73 -7.75 19.81
CA ARG A 30 -23.48 -7.39 21.03
C ARG A 30 -24.42 -6.19 20.83
N GLY A 31 -24.62 -5.75 19.58
CA GLY A 31 -25.56 -4.68 19.24
C GLY A 31 -25.03 -3.26 19.49
N TYR A 32 -23.71 -3.09 19.67
CA TYR A 32 -23.10 -1.76 19.77
C TYR A 32 -22.93 -1.12 18.39
N SER A 33 -23.04 0.20 18.32
CA SER A 33 -22.66 0.99 17.14
C SER A 33 -21.19 1.40 17.29
N VAL A 34 -20.34 1.01 16.33
CA VAL A 34 -18.87 1.15 16.43
C VAL A 34 -18.33 2.16 15.42
N HIS A 35 -17.55 3.14 15.90
CA HIS A 35 -16.74 4.03 15.07
C HIS A 35 -15.26 3.64 15.22
N ALA A 36 -14.51 3.50 14.13
CA ALA A 36 -13.12 3.06 14.18
C ALA A 36 -12.16 4.01 13.45
N THR A 37 -10.98 4.26 14.01
CA THR A 37 -9.92 5.03 13.35
C THR A 37 -8.82 4.12 12.79
N LEU A 38 -8.25 4.47 11.63
CA LEU A 38 -7.19 3.73 10.95
C LEU A 38 -5.89 4.57 10.91
N ARG A 39 -4.73 3.92 10.75
CA ARG A 39 -3.41 4.58 10.65
C ARG A 39 -2.90 4.54 9.20
N ASP A 40 -2.30 5.63 8.72
CA ASP A 40 -1.77 5.82 7.35
C ASP A 40 -0.22 6.01 7.37
N PRO A 41 0.57 5.51 6.40
CA PRO A 41 2.04 5.71 6.31
C PRO A 41 2.42 6.80 5.27
N GLY A 42 3.38 7.74 5.38
CA GLY A 42 4.34 8.21 6.38
C GLY A 42 5.17 9.37 5.75
N LYS A 43 5.38 10.49 6.47
CA LYS A 43 5.93 11.78 5.93
C LYS A 43 7.36 11.69 5.35
N THR A 44 8.14 10.69 5.74
CA THR A 44 9.52 10.47 5.28
C THR A 44 9.59 10.09 3.80
N ALA A 45 8.68 9.22 3.33
CA ALA A 45 8.64 8.81 1.93
C ALA A 45 8.30 9.98 0.99
N ALA A 46 7.52 10.95 1.47
CA ALA A 46 7.19 12.16 0.71
C ALA A 46 8.40 13.10 0.57
N GLU A 47 9.23 13.22 1.61
CA GLU A 47 10.48 14.01 1.56
C GLU A 47 11.48 13.40 0.58
N GLU A 48 11.74 12.09 0.66
CA GLU A 48 12.67 11.37 -0.24
C GLU A 48 12.25 11.54 -1.71
N THR A 49 10.96 11.40 -2.00
CA THR A 49 10.42 11.59 -3.36
C THR A 49 10.64 13.00 -3.89
N ALA A 50 10.51 14.03 -3.04
CA ALA A 50 10.73 15.42 -3.43
C ALA A 50 12.20 15.72 -3.75
N TRP A 51 13.13 15.17 -2.97
CA TRP A 51 14.58 15.29 -3.23
C TRP A 51 14.99 14.56 -4.51
N GLU A 52 14.51 13.35 -4.73
CA GLU A 52 14.77 12.62 -5.98
C GLU A 52 14.26 13.39 -7.20
N TYR A 53 13.09 14.03 -7.10
CA TYR A 53 12.54 14.84 -8.18
C TYR A 53 13.35 16.12 -8.40
N SER A 54 13.85 16.75 -7.33
CA SER A 54 14.75 17.92 -7.38
C SER A 54 15.99 17.66 -8.20
N GLU A 55 16.73 16.60 -7.85
CA GLU A 55 17.99 16.22 -8.49
C GLU A 55 17.80 15.90 -9.98
N LYS A 56 16.67 15.28 -10.33
CA LYS A 56 16.36 14.85 -11.69
C LYS A 56 15.88 15.98 -12.60
N ASN A 57 15.37 17.09 -12.04
CA ASN A 57 14.68 18.14 -12.82
C ASN A 57 15.31 19.53 -12.73
N GLY A 58 16.45 19.67 -12.03
CA GLY A 58 17.08 20.96 -11.80
C GLY A 58 16.21 21.93 -10.98
N LEU A 59 15.19 21.41 -10.30
CA LEU A 59 14.42 22.18 -9.33
C LEU A 59 15.26 22.31 -8.07
N LYS A 60 15.27 23.49 -7.48
CA LYS A 60 15.94 23.73 -6.21
C LYS A 60 14.97 23.39 -5.07
N VAL A 61 15.08 22.18 -4.51
CA VAL A 61 14.32 21.78 -3.32
C VAL A 61 15.11 22.11 -2.06
N VAL A 62 14.38 22.65 -1.08
CA VAL A 62 14.87 22.89 0.27
C VAL A 62 13.82 22.31 1.20
N THR A 63 14.24 21.52 2.19
CA THR A 63 13.31 20.95 3.17
C THR A 63 13.44 21.64 4.50
N VAL A 64 12.32 22.06 5.07
CA VAL A 64 12.23 22.55 6.44
C VAL A 64 11.60 21.45 7.29
N CYS A 65 12.31 21.00 8.31
CA CYS A 65 11.92 19.94 9.23
C CYS A 65 11.49 20.56 10.57
N PRO A 66 10.21 20.92 10.74
CA PRO A 66 9.74 21.46 12.00
C PRO A 66 9.66 20.37 13.08
N CYS A 67 9.97 20.76 14.31
CA CYS A 67 9.74 19.94 15.50
C CYS A 67 8.25 19.98 15.92
N LEU A 68 7.95 19.92 17.22
CA LEU A 68 6.57 20.04 17.68
C LEU A 68 6.07 21.47 17.45
N VAL A 69 5.12 21.63 16.52
CA VAL A 69 4.62 22.96 16.12
C VAL A 69 3.45 23.38 17.00
N PHE A 70 3.61 24.50 17.69
CA PHE A 70 2.56 25.20 18.43
C PHE A 70 2.32 26.59 17.86
N GLY A 71 1.27 27.27 18.28
CA GLY A 71 0.92 28.61 17.85
C GLY A 71 -0.58 28.74 17.54
N PRO A 72 -1.05 29.97 17.24
CA PRO A 72 -2.45 30.24 16.94
C PRO A 72 -2.99 29.40 15.77
N LEU A 73 -4.22 28.89 15.90
CA LEU A 73 -4.89 28.13 14.86
C LEU A 73 -5.59 29.07 13.88
N LEU A 74 -5.31 28.93 12.58
CA LEU A 74 -6.08 29.60 11.53
C LEU A 74 -7.23 28.74 11.00
N GLN A 75 -7.20 27.44 11.30
CA GLN A 75 -8.20 26.46 10.90
C GLN A 75 -9.11 26.07 12.08
N PRO A 76 -10.40 25.74 11.83
CA PRO A 76 -11.35 25.39 12.89
C PRO A 76 -11.12 24.00 13.51
N THR A 77 -10.09 23.27 13.05
CA THR A 77 -9.82 21.88 13.46
C THR A 77 -8.49 21.75 14.20
N VAL A 78 -8.52 21.05 15.34
CA VAL A 78 -7.36 20.83 16.19
C VAL A 78 -6.43 19.77 15.58
N ASN A 79 -5.19 20.16 15.27
CA ASN A 79 -4.15 19.28 14.74
C ASN A 79 -3.46 18.44 15.83
N THR A 80 -2.69 17.43 15.43
CA THR A 80 -2.04 16.48 16.36
C THR A 80 -1.08 17.16 17.34
N SER A 81 -0.29 18.14 16.90
CA SER A 81 0.61 18.87 17.78
C SER A 81 -0.18 19.63 18.84
N SER A 82 -1.19 20.40 18.44
CA SER A 82 -2.05 21.17 19.34
C SER A 82 -2.75 20.29 20.37
N LYS A 83 -3.11 19.03 20.01
CA LYS A 83 -3.65 18.06 20.97
C LYS A 83 -2.68 17.74 22.11
N VAL A 84 -1.36 17.75 21.88
CA VAL A 84 -0.37 17.56 22.95
C VAL A 84 -0.50 18.67 23.98
N LEU A 85 -0.49 19.94 23.56
CA LEU A 85 -0.61 21.09 24.47
C LEU A 85 -1.98 21.16 25.15
N ILE A 86 -3.06 20.88 24.40
CA ILE A 86 -4.43 20.81 24.95
C ILE A 86 -4.54 19.70 26.00
N TYR A 87 -3.93 18.53 25.77
CA TYR A 87 -3.90 17.47 26.78
C TYR A 87 -3.04 17.86 27.99
N THR A 88 -1.92 18.56 27.79
CA THR A 88 -1.12 19.11 28.89
C THR A 88 -1.97 20.02 29.77
N ILE A 89 -2.73 20.95 29.18
CA ILE A 89 -3.57 21.92 29.90
C ILE A 89 -4.79 21.25 30.54
N LYS A 90 -5.52 20.40 29.81
CA LYS A 90 -6.76 19.76 30.28
C LYS A 90 -6.54 18.53 31.17
N GLY A 91 -5.31 18.23 31.59
CA GLY A 91 -5.00 17.10 32.46
C GLY A 91 -4.72 15.78 31.75
N GLY A 92 -5.03 15.68 30.46
CA GLY A 92 -4.83 14.51 29.62
C GLY A 92 -5.58 13.26 30.13
N PRO A 93 -5.71 12.20 29.31
CA PRO A 93 -6.32 10.96 29.78
C PRO A 93 -5.36 10.09 30.63
N ASN A 94 -4.05 10.37 30.61
CA ASN A 94 -3.01 9.62 31.32
C ASN A 94 -1.89 10.56 31.79
N ALA A 95 -1.11 10.14 32.79
CA ALA A 95 0.15 10.80 33.15
C ALA A 95 1.12 10.81 31.97
N MET A 96 1.80 11.95 31.76
CA MET A 96 2.88 12.05 30.79
C MET A 96 4.23 11.78 31.45
N LYS A 97 5.18 11.29 30.67
CA LYS A 97 6.57 11.16 31.12
C LYS A 97 7.24 12.53 31.03
N ASN A 98 8.19 12.80 31.93
CA ASN A 98 9.00 14.00 31.77
C ASN A 98 9.94 13.81 30.58
N PHE A 99 9.71 14.57 29.51
CA PHE A 99 10.42 14.47 28.24
C PHE A 99 10.88 15.87 27.81
N MET A 100 12.04 15.96 27.17
CA MET A 100 12.52 17.21 26.57
C MET A 100 11.90 17.42 25.20
N TRP A 101 10.98 18.38 25.09
CA TRP A 101 10.31 18.72 23.85
C TRP A 101 11.07 19.81 23.12
N HIS A 102 11.31 19.62 21.83
CA HIS A 102 11.69 20.71 20.93
C HIS A 102 10.41 21.32 20.33
N ILE A 103 10.24 22.63 20.50
CA ILE A 103 9.04 23.35 20.08
C ILE A 103 9.39 24.46 19.10
N VAL A 104 8.48 24.75 18.18
CA VAL A 104 8.58 25.88 17.27
C VAL A 104 7.20 26.51 17.05
N ASP A 105 7.16 27.83 16.91
CA ASP A 105 5.94 28.54 16.56
C ASP A 105 5.54 28.29 15.10
N VAL A 106 4.26 28.11 14.82
CA VAL A 106 3.71 27.94 13.46
C VAL A 106 4.02 29.15 12.57
N ARG A 107 4.06 30.34 13.16
CA ARG A 107 4.45 31.58 12.47
C ARG A 107 5.94 31.56 12.15
N ASP A 108 6.78 31.08 13.07
CA ASP A 108 8.22 30.94 12.82
C ASP A 108 8.51 29.88 11.76
N VAL A 109 7.72 28.81 11.68
CA VAL A 109 7.80 27.83 10.58
C VAL A 109 7.44 28.48 9.25
N ALA A 110 6.41 29.33 9.22
CA ALA A 110 6.06 30.09 8.01
C ALA A 110 7.17 31.09 7.64
N ASP A 111 7.71 31.82 8.60
CA ASP A 111 8.83 32.75 8.41
C ASP A 111 10.08 32.00 7.91
N ALA A 112 10.36 30.80 8.44
CA ALA A 112 11.44 29.93 7.98
C ALA A 112 11.25 29.50 6.53
N LEU A 113 10.03 29.09 6.16
CA LEU A 113 9.70 28.66 4.79
C LEU A 113 9.86 29.81 3.78
N VAL A 114 9.40 31.01 4.13
CA VAL A 114 9.59 32.21 3.30
C VAL A 114 11.07 32.56 3.20
N LEU A 115 11.80 32.56 4.31
CA LEU A 115 13.21 32.91 4.35
C LEU A 115 14.06 31.95 3.50
N VAL A 116 13.86 30.63 3.62
CA VAL A 116 14.62 29.67 2.81
C VAL A 116 14.26 29.74 1.33
N TYR A 117 13.05 30.18 0.99
CA TYR A 117 12.61 30.40 -0.38
C TYR A 117 13.27 31.65 -0.98
N GLU A 118 13.33 32.76 -0.24
CA GLU A 118 13.85 34.04 -0.72
C GLU A 118 15.38 34.09 -0.82
N LYS A 119 16.09 33.30 0.00
CA LYS A 119 17.55 33.29 0.04
C LYS A 119 18.15 32.37 -1.04
N PRO A 120 18.82 32.90 -2.08
CA PRO A 120 19.39 32.11 -3.17
C PRO A 120 20.47 31.12 -2.70
N GLU A 121 21.07 31.34 -1.54
CA GLU A 121 22.07 30.47 -0.90
C GLU A 121 21.45 29.28 -0.14
N SER A 122 20.13 29.26 0.10
CA SER A 122 19.48 28.19 0.86
C SER A 122 19.57 26.84 0.15
N SER A 123 19.97 25.76 0.83
CA SER A 123 20.09 24.44 0.22
C SER A 123 19.99 23.30 1.24
N GLY A 124 19.56 22.12 0.79
CA GLY A 124 19.48 20.93 1.64
C GLY A 124 18.34 20.99 2.66
N ARG A 125 18.56 20.33 3.81
CA ARG A 125 17.60 20.29 4.92
C ARG A 125 17.92 21.35 5.97
N TYR A 126 16.87 21.96 6.52
CA TYR A 126 16.91 22.91 7.64
C TYR A 126 16.07 22.35 8.76
N ILE A 127 16.66 22.23 9.94
CA ILE A 127 15.90 21.90 11.14
C ILE A 127 15.27 23.19 11.64
N CYS A 128 13.97 23.16 11.88
CA CYS A 128 13.18 24.29 12.35
C CYS A 128 12.67 23.96 13.75
N GLY A 129 13.58 24.09 14.72
CA GLY A 129 13.27 24.07 16.14
C GLY A 129 13.63 25.41 16.77
N GLY A 130 12.73 25.96 17.59
CA GLY A 130 13.04 27.10 18.45
C GLY A 130 13.88 26.61 19.62
N ASP A 131 13.27 26.57 20.80
CA ASP A 131 13.91 26.12 22.04
C ASP A 131 13.32 24.78 22.52
N ASN A 132 13.87 24.29 23.63
CA ASN A 132 13.42 23.07 24.28
C ASN A 132 12.86 23.35 25.68
N ILE A 133 11.96 22.48 26.13
CA ILE A 133 11.35 22.55 27.46
C ILE A 133 10.99 21.15 27.93
N SER A 134 11.16 20.89 29.21
CA SER A 134 10.71 19.64 29.81
C SER A 134 9.17 19.64 29.94
N THR A 135 8.55 18.46 29.98
CA THR A 135 7.11 18.37 30.26
C THR A 135 6.77 19.05 31.60
N ASN A 136 7.64 18.94 32.61
CA ASN A 136 7.46 19.59 33.92
C ASN A 136 7.48 21.11 33.82
N ASP A 137 8.53 21.68 33.21
CA ASP A 137 8.67 23.13 33.08
C ASP A 137 7.54 23.73 32.22
N MET A 138 7.09 22.99 31.20
CA MET A 138 5.92 23.36 30.40
C MET A 138 4.65 23.41 31.26
N VAL A 139 4.43 22.40 32.11
CA VAL A 139 3.29 22.37 33.02
C VAL A 139 3.38 23.49 34.06
N GLU A 140 4.56 23.75 34.63
CA GLU A 140 4.76 24.83 35.61
C GLU A 140 4.52 26.21 34.99
N LEU A 141 5.08 26.45 33.80
CA LEU A 141 4.87 27.69 33.05
C LEU A 141 3.39 27.92 32.74
N LEU A 142 2.70 26.89 32.27
CA LEU A 142 1.28 27.01 31.96
C LEU A 142 0.45 27.17 33.24
N LYS A 143 0.72 26.42 34.31
CA LYS A 143 0.04 26.56 35.62
C LYS A 143 0.15 27.96 36.20
N LYS A 144 1.33 28.58 36.05
CA LYS A 144 1.58 29.95 36.50
C LYS A 144 0.66 30.96 35.80
N ASN A 145 0.38 30.75 34.51
CA ASN A 145 -0.38 31.69 33.69
C ASN A 145 -1.88 31.34 33.58
N TYR A 146 -2.26 30.06 33.62
CA TYR A 146 -3.66 29.59 33.57
C TYR A 146 -3.98 28.60 34.71
N PRO A 147 -3.94 29.03 35.99
CA PRO A 147 -4.02 28.16 37.17
C PRO A 147 -5.34 27.38 37.33
N THR A 148 -6.37 27.74 36.56
CA THR A 148 -7.73 27.18 36.64
C THR A 148 -7.91 25.83 35.92
N TYR A 149 -6.91 25.39 35.14
CA TYR A 149 -6.98 24.13 34.38
C TYR A 149 -6.33 22.94 35.12
N ASN A 150 -6.68 21.72 34.69
CA ASN A 150 -6.44 20.46 35.42
C ASN A 150 -5.13 19.73 35.07
N TYR A 151 -4.10 20.47 34.68
CA TYR A 151 -2.82 20.01 34.12
C TYR A 151 -2.37 18.56 34.39
N VAL A 152 -1.79 17.96 33.36
CA VAL A 152 -1.33 16.57 33.39
C VAL A 152 -0.33 16.30 34.52
N SER A 153 -0.38 15.10 35.09
CA SER A 153 0.62 14.63 36.06
C SER A 153 1.84 14.05 35.33
N CYS A 154 3.03 14.45 35.76
CA CYS A 154 4.29 13.96 35.20
C CYS A 154 4.91 12.91 36.10
N ASN A 155 5.11 11.68 35.61
CA ASN A 155 5.68 10.58 36.39
C ASN A 155 6.98 10.06 35.77
N ILE A 156 8.07 10.20 36.56
CA ILE A 156 9.43 9.67 36.36
C ILE A 156 10.23 10.41 35.28
N ASP A 157 11.45 10.83 35.65
CA ASP A 157 12.48 11.30 34.72
C ASP A 157 13.03 10.11 33.93
N ILE A 158 12.94 10.20 32.61
CA ILE A 158 13.58 9.24 31.72
C ILE A 158 14.77 9.95 31.10
N ASP A 159 15.97 9.51 31.48
CA ASP A 159 17.23 9.97 30.88
C ASP A 159 17.42 9.31 29.50
N LEU A 160 16.54 9.65 28.56
CA LEU A 160 16.75 9.37 27.15
C LEU A 160 17.51 10.56 26.56
N GLN A 161 18.83 10.44 26.54
CA GLN A 161 19.70 11.40 25.87
C GLN A 161 19.48 11.33 24.36
N PHE A 162 18.54 12.13 23.85
CA PHE A 162 18.49 12.43 22.42
C PHE A 162 19.62 13.40 22.09
N ALA A 163 20.30 13.18 20.96
CA ALA A 163 21.28 14.12 20.48
C ALA A 163 20.64 15.51 20.33
N PRO A 164 21.28 16.59 20.82
CA PRO A 164 20.72 17.93 20.73
C PRO A 164 20.51 18.31 19.26
N ILE A 165 19.30 18.76 18.95
CA ILE A 165 18.91 19.23 17.63
C ILE A 165 19.31 20.70 17.48
N SER A 166 20.03 21.06 16.41
CA SER A 166 20.49 22.43 16.15
C SER A 166 19.80 23.04 14.93
N SER A 167 19.24 24.24 15.11
CA SER A 167 18.70 25.10 14.04
C SER A 167 19.70 26.16 13.57
N GLU A 168 20.99 26.02 13.90
CA GLU A 168 22.03 27.01 13.58
C GLU A 168 22.11 27.33 12.09
N LYS A 169 21.97 26.31 11.23
CA LYS A 169 21.91 26.48 9.77
C LYS A 169 20.76 27.39 9.32
N LEU A 170 19.63 27.37 10.03
CA LEU A 170 18.47 28.22 9.74
C LEU A 170 18.68 29.63 10.34
N ARG A 171 19.24 29.70 11.55
CA ARG A 171 19.60 30.97 12.22
C ARG A 171 20.66 31.77 11.45
N SER A 172 21.62 31.10 10.81
CA SER A 172 22.64 31.75 9.97
C SER A 172 22.06 32.43 8.72
N LEU A 173 20.84 32.07 8.29
CA LEU A 173 20.11 32.77 7.23
C LEU A 173 19.38 34.03 7.72
N GLY A 174 19.39 34.30 9.02
CA GLY A 174 18.68 35.41 9.66
C GLY A 174 17.35 35.03 10.29
N TRP A 175 17.02 33.73 10.40
CA TRP A 175 15.81 33.28 11.10
C TRP A 175 15.90 33.57 12.59
N LYS A 176 14.88 34.24 13.12
CA LYS A 176 14.76 34.62 14.53
C LYS A 176 13.43 34.08 15.06
N PRO A 177 13.43 32.91 15.72
CA PRO A 177 12.21 32.39 16.31
C PRO A 177 11.76 33.25 17.48
N ARG A 178 10.46 33.19 17.78
CA ARG A 178 9.86 33.78 18.96
C ARG A 178 10.33 33.06 20.21
N GLU A 179 10.18 33.73 21.35
CA GLU A 179 10.48 33.14 22.65
C GLU A 179 9.49 32.00 22.94
N LEU A 180 9.98 30.91 23.53
CA LEU A 180 9.16 29.73 23.78
C LEU A 180 7.94 30.01 24.67
N GLU A 181 8.10 30.91 25.65
CA GLU A 181 7.01 31.37 26.50
C GLU A 181 5.91 32.04 25.69
N GLU A 182 6.27 32.95 24.77
CA GLU A 182 5.32 33.61 23.86
C GLU A 182 4.53 32.59 23.05
N THR A 183 5.21 31.59 22.43
CA THR A 183 4.55 30.55 21.64
C THR A 183 3.54 29.73 22.45
N LEU A 184 3.91 29.32 23.67
CA LEU A 184 3.05 28.51 24.52
C LEU A 184 1.82 29.29 25.01
N LEU A 185 2.01 30.55 25.40
CA LEU A 185 0.93 31.43 25.87
C LEU A 185 0.00 31.81 24.72
N ASP A 186 0.51 32.25 23.57
CA ASP A 186 -0.30 32.58 22.39
C ASP A 186 -1.13 31.38 21.92
N SER A 187 -0.58 30.17 22.02
CA SER A 187 -1.31 28.93 21.71
C SER A 187 -2.47 28.72 22.68
N ALA A 188 -2.20 28.83 23.99
CA ALA A 188 -3.22 28.64 25.02
C ALA A 188 -4.32 29.71 24.96
N ASP A 189 -3.96 30.98 24.75
CA ASP A 189 -4.89 32.09 24.54
C ASP A 189 -5.77 31.87 23.31
N CYS A 190 -5.16 31.43 22.20
CA CYS A 190 -5.91 31.06 21.01
C CYS A 190 -6.90 29.94 21.31
N TYR A 191 -6.47 28.88 22.00
CA TYR A 191 -7.35 27.78 22.34
C TYR A 191 -8.47 28.18 23.32
N GLU A 192 -8.22 29.11 24.25
CA GLU A 192 -9.24 29.64 25.16
C GLU A 192 -10.27 30.48 24.40
N LYS A 193 -9.79 31.40 23.54
CA LYS A 193 -10.62 32.29 22.73
C LYS A 193 -11.50 31.53 21.73
N GLU A 194 -10.94 30.50 21.10
CA GLU A 194 -11.67 29.63 20.17
C GLU A 194 -12.59 28.62 20.90
N GLY A 195 -12.67 28.69 22.23
CA GLY A 195 -13.49 27.79 23.04
C GLY A 195 -12.99 26.34 23.06
N ILE A 196 -11.76 26.07 22.61
CA ILE A 196 -11.15 24.74 22.59
C ILE A 196 -10.77 24.29 24.01
N LEU A 197 -10.31 25.23 24.86
CA LEU A 197 -10.03 24.96 26.28
C LEU A 197 -11.27 25.03 27.14
N GLN A 198 -12.27 25.84 26.74
CA GLN A 198 -13.58 25.81 27.37
C GLN A 198 -14.12 24.39 27.29
N ASP A 199 -14.80 23.95 28.34
CA ASP A 199 -15.66 22.78 28.24
C ASP A 199 -16.86 23.17 27.38
N VAL A 200 -16.63 23.27 26.06
CA VAL A 200 -17.70 23.15 25.09
C VAL A 200 -18.32 21.82 25.42
N ALA A 201 -19.59 21.89 25.80
CA ALA A 201 -20.50 20.77 25.73
C ALA A 201 -20.63 20.33 24.26
N CYS A 202 -19.54 19.81 23.69
CA CYS A 202 -19.67 18.64 22.88
C CYS A 202 -20.39 17.68 23.83
N SER A 203 -21.55 17.22 23.43
CA SER A 203 -22.32 16.24 24.18
C SER A 203 -21.57 14.90 24.19
N ALA A 204 -20.40 14.88 24.84
CA ALA A 204 -19.78 13.74 25.47
C ALA A 204 -20.47 13.40 26.79
N ASN A 205 -21.69 13.92 27.02
CA ASN A 205 -22.67 13.34 27.96
C ASN A 205 -22.98 11.85 27.70
N ASN A 206 -22.35 11.22 26.70
CA ASN A 206 -22.50 9.81 26.40
C ASN A 206 -21.18 9.01 26.38
N VAL A 207 -20.02 9.59 26.72
CA VAL A 207 -18.79 8.78 26.90
C VAL A 207 -18.71 8.34 28.36
N GLN A 208 -19.29 7.20 28.65
CA GLN A 208 -19.40 6.69 30.02
C GLN A 208 -18.10 6.08 30.57
N LYS A 209 -17.16 5.67 29.69
CA LYS A 209 -15.95 4.94 30.10
C LYS A 209 -14.88 4.84 29.02
N VAL A 210 -13.60 4.78 29.44
CA VAL A 210 -12.43 4.59 28.56
C VAL A 210 -11.63 3.37 29.04
N VAL A 211 -11.23 2.49 28.11
CA VAL A 211 -10.42 1.30 28.39
C VAL A 211 -9.21 1.27 27.46
N VAL A 212 -8.01 1.15 28.01
CA VAL A 212 -6.74 1.21 27.27
C VAL A 212 -6.03 -0.14 27.31
N VAL A 213 -5.58 -0.62 26.15
CA VAL A 213 -4.83 -1.87 25.99
C VAL A 213 -3.34 -1.57 25.79
N SER A 214 -2.49 -2.26 26.53
CA SER A 214 -1.03 -2.24 26.35
C SER A 214 -0.52 -3.69 26.44
N SER A 215 0.30 -4.11 25.48
CA SER A 215 0.94 -5.44 25.47
C SER A 215 2.36 -5.35 26.03
N THR A 216 2.72 -6.27 26.92
CA THR A 216 4.05 -6.37 27.54
C THR A 216 5.04 -7.25 26.77
N SER A 217 4.60 -7.89 25.67
CA SER A 217 5.39 -8.93 24.99
C SER A 217 5.58 -8.58 23.51
N ALA A 218 6.56 -7.73 23.22
CA ALA A 218 7.23 -7.78 21.92
C ALA A 218 8.33 -8.82 22.05
N VAL A 219 8.03 -10.09 21.74
CA VAL A 219 9.11 -11.07 21.52
C VAL A 219 9.94 -10.48 20.38
N HIS A 220 11.14 -10.01 20.69
CA HIS A 220 12.09 -9.57 19.69
C HIS A 220 12.40 -10.80 18.84
N PHE A 221 11.78 -10.88 17.65
CA PHE A 221 12.17 -11.83 16.64
C PHE A 221 13.65 -11.60 16.37
N ASN A 222 14.47 -12.61 16.66
CA ASN A 222 15.89 -12.53 16.34
C ASN A 222 16.00 -12.58 14.81
N PRO A 223 16.45 -11.49 14.16
CA PRO A 223 16.55 -11.44 12.70
C PRO A 223 17.55 -12.46 12.13
N ASN A 224 18.33 -13.13 12.99
CA ASN A 224 19.33 -14.13 12.61
C ASN A 224 18.82 -15.58 12.64
N TRP A 225 17.52 -15.84 12.83
CA TRP A 225 17.00 -17.21 12.76
C TRP A 225 16.98 -17.75 11.32
N PRO A 226 17.42 -19.01 11.10
CA PRO A 226 17.33 -19.65 9.79
C PRO A 226 15.86 -19.82 9.36
N GLN A 227 15.62 -19.86 8.04
CA GLN A 227 14.29 -20.14 7.49
C GLN A 227 13.73 -21.43 8.10
N GLY A 228 12.57 -21.34 8.77
CA GLY A 228 11.95 -22.44 9.52
C GLY A 228 12.06 -22.33 11.05
N GLY A 229 12.80 -21.35 11.58
CA GLY A 229 12.99 -21.16 13.01
C GLY A 229 13.99 -22.17 13.63
N PRO A 230 14.26 -22.05 14.94
CA PRO A 230 15.23 -22.94 15.59
C PRO A 230 14.65 -24.36 15.79
N ILE A 231 15.43 -25.38 15.44
CA ILE A 231 15.07 -26.81 15.62
C ILE A 231 15.04 -27.20 17.11
N VAL A 232 15.73 -26.43 17.96
CA VAL A 232 15.78 -26.56 19.42
C VAL A 232 15.34 -25.24 20.04
N MET A 233 14.34 -25.27 20.93
CA MET A 233 13.95 -24.11 21.74
C MET A 233 14.35 -24.27 23.20
N ASN A 234 14.73 -23.16 23.83
CA ASN A 234 14.94 -23.10 25.28
C ASN A 234 13.60 -23.24 26.01
N ASN A 235 13.62 -23.88 27.19
CA ASN A 235 12.44 -23.94 28.04
C ASN A 235 12.22 -22.60 28.76
N MET A 236 11.37 -21.74 28.20
CA MET A 236 11.08 -20.41 28.72
C MET A 236 9.66 -20.36 29.30
N LEU A 237 9.47 -19.58 30.36
CA LEU A 237 8.16 -19.30 30.95
C LEU A 237 7.54 -18.06 30.31
N PHE A 238 6.28 -18.15 29.93
CA PHE A 238 5.52 -17.04 29.34
C PHE A 238 4.02 -17.15 29.65
N HIS A 239 3.31 -16.05 29.40
CA HIS A 239 1.87 -15.98 29.53
C HIS A 239 1.24 -15.96 28.14
N ILE A 240 0.22 -16.79 27.93
CA ILE A 240 -0.58 -16.81 26.70
C ILE A 240 -2.01 -16.40 27.07
N VAL A 241 -2.64 -15.63 26.19
CA VAL A 241 -4.06 -15.29 26.26
C VAL A 241 -4.66 -15.30 24.86
N ASP A 242 -5.88 -15.78 24.73
CA ASP A 242 -6.63 -15.70 23.48
C ASP A 242 -7.00 -14.25 23.17
N VAL A 243 -6.82 -13.81 21.92
CA VAL A 243 -7.21 -12.44 21.52
C VAL A 243 -8.71 -12.16 21.73
N ARG A 244 -9.55 -13.19 21.65
CA ARG A 244 -10.99 -13.11 21.94
C ARG A 244 -11.23 -12.89 23.44
N ASP A 245 -10.45 -13.56 24.29
CA ASP A 245 -10.51 -13.35 25.74
C ASP A 245 -10.03 -11.96 26.13
N VAL A 246 -9.06 -11.38 25.39
CA VAL A 246 -8.66 -9.98 25.56
C VAL A 246 -9.81 -9.04 25.18
N ALA A 247 -10.50 -9.28 24.07
CA ALA A 247 -11.68 -8.48 23.68
C ALA A 247 -12.82 -8.60 24.71
N GLU A 248 -13.07 -9.80 25.24
CA GLU A 248 -14.04 -10.04 26.31
C GLU A 248 -13.64 -9.38 27.62
N ALA A 249 -12.37 -9.43 27.99
CA ALA A 249 -11.83 -8.72 29.15
C ALA A 249 -12.08 -7.21 29.05
N LEU A 250 -11.86 -6.64 27.86
CA LEU A 250 -12.12 -5.22 27.61
C LEU A 250 -13.59 -4.89 27.71
N LEU A 251 -14.47 -5.78 27.23
CA LEU A 251 -15.91 -5.59 27.34
C LEU A 251 -16.40 -5.72 28.79
N VAL A 252 -15.93 -6.72 29.54
CA VAL A 252 -16.26 -6.89 30.97
C VAL A 252 -15.81 -5.69 31.79
N VAL A 253 -14.58 -5.23 31.56
CA VAL A 253 -14.06 -4.00 32.18
C VAL A 253 -14.82 -2.79 31.67
N TYR A 254 -15.36 -2.75 30.46
CA TYR A 254 -16.19 -1.63 30.00
C TYR A 254 -17.58 -1.64 30.67
N GLU A 255 -18.24 -2.79 30.73
CA GLU A 255 -19.63 -2.93 31.20
C GLU A 255 -19.77 -2.86 32.73
N THR A 256 -18.74 -3.22 33.49
CA THR A 256 -18.80 -3.22 34.96
C THR A 256 -18.65 -1.81 35.52
N ALA A 257 -19.73 -1.15 35.92
CA ALA A 257 -19.70 0.26 36.35
C ALA A 257 -18.60 0.60 37.38
N GLU A 258 -18.32 -0.30 38.33
CA GLU A 258 -17.34 -0.12 39.42
C GLU A 258 -15.89 -0.43 39.04
N SER A 259 -15.63 -0.96 37.83
CA SER A 259 -14.28 -1.38 37.46
C SER A 259 -13.36 -0.17 37.19
N SER A 260 -12.26 -0.05 37.94
CA SER A 260 -11.25 1.00 37.76
C SER A 260 -9.80 0.48 37.90
N GLY A 261 -8.82 1.24 37.40
CA GLY A 261 -7.39 0.93 37.50
C GLY A 261 -6.89 -0.13 36.51
N ARG A 262 -5.68 -0.67 36.74
CA ARG A 262 -5.05 -1.66 35.86
C ARG A 262 -5.64 -3.06 36.07
N TYR A 263 -5.87 -3.77 34.96
CA TYR A 263 -6.26 -5.17 34.90
C TYR A 263 -5.20 -5.95 34.13
N ILE A 264 -4.88 -7.15 34.58
CA ILE A 264 -3.93 -8.04 33.91
C ILE A 264 -4.75 -9.12 33.20
N CYS A 265 -4.46 -9.32 31.92
CA CYS A 265 -5.10 -10.32 31.07
C CYS A 265 -4.08 -11.40 30.71
N ALA A 266 -3.81 -12.28 31.68
CA ALA A 266 -2.86 -13.38 31.60
C ALA A 266 -3.46 -14.60 32.33
N PRO A 267 -4.36 -15.35 31.66
CA PRO A 267 -5.11 -16.42 32.29
C PRO A 267 -4.24 -17.62 32.63
N ASP A 268 -3.31 -17.93 31.72
CA ASP A 268 -2.45 -19.09 31.78
C ASP A 268 -0.98 -18.69 31.83
N ARG A 269 -0.22 -19.44 32.63
CA ARG A 269 1.25 -19.42 32.66
C ARG A 269 1.69 -20.77 32.15
N THR A 270 2.48 -20.79 31.09
CA THR A 270 3.00 -22.02 30.51
C THR A 270 4.49 -21.88 30.23
N ASN A 271 5.15 -23.01 29.97
CA ASN A 271 6.51 -23.03 29.48
C ASN A 271 6.59 -23.71 28.11
N THR A 272 7.71 -23.55 27.41
CA THR A 272 7.90 -24.14 26.08
C THR A 272 7.64 -25.65 26.07
N LYS A 273 8.08 -26.38 27.11
CA LYS A 273 7.93 -27.84 27.21
C LYS A 273 6.46 -28.26 27.32
N ASP A 274 5.71 -27.62 28.20
CA ASP A 274 4.29 -27.92 28.43
C ASP A 274 3.45 -27.51 27.23
N LEU A 275 3.76 -26.38 26.59
CA LEU A 275 3.14 -25.96 25.34
C LEU A 275 3.32 -27.03 24.24
N LEU A 276 4.56 -27.51 24.04
CA LEU A 276 4.85 -28.55 23.05
C LEU A 276 4.15 -29.87 23.38
N ASN A 277 4.00 -30.22 24.65
CA ASN A 277 3.26 -31.42 25.07
C ASN A 277 1.77 -31.31 24.74
N VAL A 278 1.15 -30.16 24.99
CA VAL A 278 -0.25 -29.91 24.62
C VAL A 278 -0.42 -30.01 23.11
N LEU A 279 0.45 -29.35 22.33
CA LEU A 279 0.41 -29.40 20.88
C LEU A 279 0.60 -30.82 20.33
N LYS A 280 1.59 -31.57 20.81
CA LYS A 280 1.81 -32.97 20.42
C LYS A 280 0.63 -33.89 20.75
N LYS A 281 -0.07 -33.60 21.85
CA LYS A 281 -1.24 -34.36 22.26
C LYS A 281 -2.46 -34.04 21.37
N THR A 282 -2.68 -32.77 21.04
CA THR A 282 -3.86 -32.34 20.28
C THR A 282 -3.68 -32.49 18.77
N HIS A 283 -2.46 -32.31 18.25
CA HIS A 283 -2.15 -32.34 16.81
C HIS A 283 -0.87 -33.16 16.54
N PRO A 284 -0.86 -34.46 16.82
CA PRO A 284 0.34 -35.31 16.77
C PRO A 284 1.02 -35.39 15.39
N ASN A 285 0.31 -35.02 14.32
CA ASN A 285 0.77 -35.14 12.94
C ASN A 285 1.79 -34.05 12.53
N TYR A 286 2.08 -33.06 13.38
CA TYR A 286 3.04 -32.00 13.05
C TYR A 286 4.47 -32.29 13.50
N ASN A 287 5.43 -31.72 12.76
CA ASN A 287 6.83 -31.72 13.16
C ASN A 287 7.08 -30.64 14.21
N TYR A 288 7.31 -31.06 15.45
CA TYR A 288 7.59 -30.16 16.57
C TYR A 288 9.08 -30.01 16.83
N VAL A 289 9.49 -28.79 17.17
CA VAL A 289 10.84 -28.50 17.65
C VAL A 289 11.14 -29.29 18.93
N THR A 290 12.42 -29.56 19.16
CA THR A 290 12.88 -30.17 20.41
C THR A 290 13.04 -29.07 21.48
N CYS A 291 12.71 -29.39 22.73
CA CYS A 291 12.94 -28.49 23.85
C CYS A 291 14.25 -28.91 24.53
N ALA A 292 15.21 -28.00 24.65
CA ALA A 292 16.44 -28.28 25.39
C ALA A 292 16.11 -28.63 26.85
N ASN A 293 16.73 -29.70 27.37
CA ASN A 293 16.70 -30.04 28.79
C ASN A 293 17.93 -29.41 29.43
N ASP A 294 17.78 -28.21 30.00
CA ASP A 294 18.70 -27.71 31.02
C ASP A 294 18.03 -26.63 31.88
N PRO A 295 18.52 -26.39 33.10
CA PRO A 295 17.72 -26.35 34.33
C PRO A 295 17.04 -25.01 34.53
N ASP A 296 16.10 -24.99 35.49
CA ASP A 296 15.42 -23.81 36.07
C ASP A 296 16.35 -22.57 36.18
N HIS A 297 16.51 -21.84 35.08
CA HIS A 297 17.29 -20.62 35.09
C HIS A 297 16.37 -19.55 35.63
N LYS A 298 16.28 -19.49 36.98
CA LYS A 298 15.74 -18.39 37.80
C LYS A 298 14.83 -17.46 36.98
N SER A 299 13.59 -17.89 36.69
CA SER A 299 12.72 -17.11 35.80
C SER A 299 12.53 -15.72 36.41
N ILE A 300 13.09 -14.70 35.76
CA ILE A 300 12.95 -13.28 36.13
C ILE A 300 11.49 -12.81 35.87
N VAL A 301 10.64 -13.67 35.31
CA VAL A 301 9.22 -13.42 35.07
C VAL A 301 8.45 -13.57 36.38
N THR A 302 8.18 -12.44 37.04
CA THR A 302 7.31 -12.35 38.22
C THR A 302 5.95 -12.97 37.91
N PRO A 303 5.41 -13.85 38.79
CA PRO A 303 4.05 -14.36 38.63
C PRO A 303 3.04 -13.21 38.62
N ILE A 304 2.35 -13.03 37.50
CA ILE A 304 1.25 -12.07 37.36
C ILE A 304 -0.09 -12.81 37.43
N THR A 305 -1.09 -12.19 38.06
CA THR A 305 -2.41 -12.81 38.26
C THR A 305 -3.52 -11.98 37.61
N SER A 306 -4.46 -12.68 36.98
CA SER A 306 -5.69 -12.10 36.43
C SER A 306 -6.84 -12.10 37.44
N GLN A 307 -6.58 -12.28 38.74
CA GLN A 307 -7.62 -12.41 39.77
C GLN A 307 -8.61 -11.24 39.78
N LYS A 308 -8.09 -10.00 39.63
CA LYS A 308 -8.93 -8.80 39.57
C LYS A 308 -9.93 -8.83 38.41
N LEU A 309 -9.52 -9.41 37.27
CA LEU A 309 -10.35 -9.56 36.08
C LEU A 309 -11.34 -10.74 36.24
N LYS A 310 -10.89 -11.85 36.83
CA LYS A 310 -11.75 -13.00 37.18
C LYS A 310 -12.87 -12.63 38.16
N ASN A 311 -12.57 -11.76 39.13
CA ASN A 311 -13.58 -11.24 40.08
C ASN A 311 -14.70 -10.44 39.38
N LEU A 312 -14.44 -9.89 38.19
CA LEU A 312 -15.46 -9.23 37.36
C LEU A 312 -16.27 -10.21 36.49
N GLY A 313 -16.06 -11.52 36.65
CA GLY A 313 -16.75 -12.55 35.88
C GLY A 313 -16.09 -12.90 34.54
N TRP A 314 -14.88 -12.40 34.25
CA TRP A 314 -14.12 -12.81 33.08
C TRP A 314 -13.72 -14.30 33.18
N LYS A 315 -14.12 -15.08 32.19
CA LYS A 315 -13.88 -16.52 32.11
C LYS A 315 -13.07 -16.80 30.83
N PRO A 316 -11.73 -16.83 30.92
CA PRO A 316 -10.89 -17.11 29.77
C PRO A 316 -11.12 -18.53 29.27
N ARG A 317 -10.94 -18.73 27.96
CA ARG A 317 -10.90 -20.05 27.35
C ARG A 317 -9.70 -20.84 27.87
N LYS A 318 -9.77 -22.16 27.73
CA LYS A 318 -8.62 -23.00 28.07
C LYS A 318 -7.58 -22.92 26.95
N ILE A 319 -6.31 -23.02 27.33
CA ILE A 319 -5.19 -22.93 26.39
C ILE A 319 -5.25 -23.98 25.26
N ASP A 320 -5.79 -25.18 25.50
CA ASP A 320 -5.94 -26.22 24.48
C ASP A 320 -6.96 -25.83 23.40
N GLU A 321 -8.06 -25.16 23.77
CA GLU A 321 -9.03 -24.60 22.83
C GLU A 321 -8.38 -23.49 21.99
N THR A 322 -7.66 -22.55 22.61
CA THR A 322 -6.96 -21.46 21.91
C THR A 322 -5.91 -21.96 20.93
N LEU A 323 -5.13 -22.97 21.30
CA LEU A 323 -4.12 -23.55 20.43
C LEU A 323 -4.75 -24.33 19.27
N SER A 324 -5.84 -25.06 19.53
CA SER A 324 -6.55 -25.81 18.49
C SER A 324 -7.17 -24.88 17.46
N ASP A 325 -7.86 -23.81 17.90
CA ASP A 325 -8.43 -22.81 16.99
C ASP A 325 -7.35 -22.08 16.16
N SER A 326 -6.18 -21.85 16.77
CA SER A 326 -5.04 -21.24 16.07
C SER A 326 -4.49 -22.17 15.00
N ILE A 327 -4.32 -23.47 15.29
CA ILE A 327 -3.88 -24.47 14.31
C ILE A 327 -4.92 -24.64 13.22
N GLU A 328 -6.20 -24.76 13.54
CA GLU A 328 -7.27 -24.87 12.54
C GLU A 328 -7.30 -23.63 11.63
N TYR A 329 -7.10 -22.43 12.19
CA TYR A 329 -6.96 -21.21 11.41
C TYR A 329 -5.70 -21.27 10.52
N TYR A 330 -4.57 -21.72 11.04
CA TYR A 330 -3.34 -21.85 10.27
C TYR A 330 -3.46 -22.91 9.17
N GLU A 331 -4.17 -24.02 9.40
CA GLU A 331 -4.50 -25.03 8.39
C GLU A 331 -5.40 -24.45 7.30
N LYS A 332 -6.48 -23.75 7.70
CA LYS A 332 -7.38 -23.06 6.76
C LYS A 332 -6.69 -21.94 5.97
N ALA A 333 -5.74 -21.25 6.60
CA ALA A 333 -4.95 -20.18 5.99
C ALA A 333 -3.69 -20.72 5.26
N ASP A 334 -3.47 -22.03 5.27
CA ASP A 334 -2.32 -22.73 4.69
C ASP A 334 -0.96 -22.21 5.19
N LEU A 335 -0.92 -21.79 6.46
CA LEU A 335 0.27 -21.30 7.16
C LEU A 335 1.05 -22.42 7.84
N VAL A 336 0.42 -23.57 8.09
CA VAL A 336 1.07 -24.78 8.61
C VAL A 336 0.63 -26.01 7.80
N PRO A 337 1.55 -26.81 7.24
CA PRO A 337 1.18 -27.99 6.46
C PRO A 337 0.85 -29.17 7.39
N ASP A 338 -0.39 -29.68 7.38
CA ASP A 338 -0.73 -30.96 8.04
C ASP A 338 0.03 -32.10 7.35
N ALA A 339 0.69 -33.00 8.10
CA ALA A 339 1.45 -34.10 7.51
C ALA A 339 0.59 -35.08 6.71
N SER A 340 -0.70 -35.27 7.04
CA SER A 340 -1.63 -36.06 6.22
C SER A 340 -2.06 -35.32 4.95
N SER A 341 -2.44 -34.05 5.07
CA SER A 341 -2.76 -33.20 3.92
C SER A 341 -1.55 -32.95 3.01
N SER A 342 -0.31 -33.03 3.54
CA SER A 342 0.89 -32.85 2.74
C SER A 342 1.18 -34.03 1.82
N LYS A 343 0.62 -35.23 2.11
CA LYS A 343 0.64 -36.37 1.19
C LYS A 343 -0.51 -36.29 0.19
N GLU A 344 -1.74 -36.03 0.63
CA GLU A 344 -2.90 -35.98 -0.29
C GLU A 344 -3.00 -34.68 -1.12
N ARG A 345 -2.55 -33.51 -0.64
CA ARG A 345 -2.46 -32.26 -1.44
C ARG A 345 -1.27 -32.25 -2.39
N ARG A 346 -0.15 -32.90 -2.03
CA ARG A 346 0.93 -33.17 -3.01
C ARG A 346 0.45 -34.09 -4.14
N GLU A 347 -0.58 -34.90 -3.89
CA GLU A 347 -1.16 -35.81 -4.88
C GLU A 347 -2.40 -35.26 -5.60
N ARG A 348 -3.07 -34.20 -5.08
CA ARG A 348 -4.28 -33.61 -5.70
C ARG A 348 -4.11 -32.22 -6.33
N GLY A 349 -3.13 -31.42 -5.93
CA GLY A 349 -2.80 -30.16 -6.59
C GLY A 349 -1.60 -30.36 -7.51
N ASN A 350 -1.72 -30.05 -8.80
CA ASN A 350 -0.70 -30.36 -9.82
C ASN A 350 0.59 -29.50 -9.75
N GLY A 351 1.06 -29.13 -8.53
CA GLY A 351 2.38 -28.55 -8.28
C GLY A 351 2.65 -27.16 -8.86
N ARG A 352 1.62 -26.37 -9.18
CA ARG A 352 1.74 -25.10 -9.94
C ARG A 352 1.00 -23.94 -9.26
N THR A 353 1.66 -23.27 -8.32
CA THR A 353 1.20 -22.04 -7.68
C THR A 353 1.94 -20.84 -8.23
N ALA A 354 1.22 -19.80 -8.66
CA ALA A 354 1.82 -18.56 -9.17
C ALA A 354 1.23 -17.31 -8.50
N CYS A 355 2.07 -16.30 -8.27
CA CYS A 355 1.64 -15.00 -7.77
C CYS A 355 1.49 -13.99 -8.92
N GLY A 356 0.38 -13.26 -8.97
CA GLY A 356 0.14 -12.16 -9.91
C GLY A 356 -0.05 -10.83 -9.18
N THR A 357 0.83 -9.85 -9.45
CA THR A 357 0.72 -8.54 -8.79
C THR A 357 -0.35 -7.67 -9.45
N GLY A 358 -1.18 -6.96 -8.66
CA GLY A 358 -2.22 -6.10 -9.22
C GLY A 358 -3.31 -6.89 -9.96
N ALA A 359 -3.69 -8.04 -9.42
CA ALA A 359 -4.54 -9.06 -10.04
C ALA A 359 -5.89 -8.53 -10.58
N GLY A 360 -6.44 -7.46 -9.99
CA GLY A 360 -7.68 -6.82 -10.44
C GLY A 360 -7.54 -5.85 -11.63
N GLY A 361 -6.34 -5.76 -12.22
CA GLY A 361 -6.06 -4.93 -13.39
C GLY A 361 -6.46 -5.60 -14.72
N TYR A 362 -6.40 -4.84 -15.81
CA TYR A 362 -6.85 -5.29 -17.13
C TYR A 362 -6.15 -6.55 -17.64
N ILE A 363 -4.82 -6.49 -17.84
CA ILE A 363 -4.03 -7.65 -18.28
C ILE A 363 -4.03 -8.74 -17.18
N ALA A 364 -3.90 -8.32 -15.92
CA ALA A 364 -3.76 -9.22 -14.79
C ALA A 364 -4.99 -10.11 -14.57
N SER A 365 -6.20 -9.58 -14.74
CA SER A 365 -7.44 -10.35 -14.59
C SER A 365 -7.58 -11.44 -15.66
N TRP A 366 -7.15 -11.16 -16.90
CA TRP A 366 -7.09 -12.16 -17.97
C TRP A 366 -6.04 -13.23 -17.71
N LEU A 367 -4.86 -12.85 -17.20
CA LEU A 367 -3.84 -13.80 -16.79
C LEU A 367 -4.35 -14.70 -15.64
N VAL A 368 -5.00 -14.13 -14.62
CA VAL A 368 -5.61 -14.90 -13.52
C VAL A 368 -6.63 -15.89 -14.07
N LYS A 369 -7.51 -15.45 -14.97
CA LYS A 369 -8.49 -16.33 -15.63
C LYS A 369 -7.83 -17.48 -16.38
N LEU A 370 -6.75 -17.20 -17.12
CA LEU A 370 -6.00 -18.21 -17.87
C LEU A 370 -5.27 -19.19 -16.94
N LEU A 371 -4.61 -18.71 -15.89
CA LEU A 371 -3.95 -19.56 -14.90
C LEU A 371 -4.95 -20.50 -14.22
N LEU A 372 -6.10 -19.99 -13.78
CA LEU A 372 -7.16 -20.79 -13.15
C LEU A 372 -7.75 -21.85 -14.11
N SER A 373 -7.89 -21.53 -15.40
CA SER A 373 -8.37 -22.51 -16.39
C SER A 373 -7.34 -23.59 -16.72
N ARG A 374 -6.04 -23.30 -16.50
CA ARG A 374 -4.92 -24.25 -16.63
C ARG A 374 -4.64 -25.02 -15.33
N GLY A 375 -5.47 -24.86 -14.30
CA GLY A 375 -5.35 -25.59 -13.03
C GLY A 375 -4.27 -25.07 -12.08
N TYR A 376 -3.80 -23.84 -12.29
CA TYR A 376 -2.90 -23.20 -11.33
C TYR A 376 -3.65 -22.75 -10.07
N THR A 377 -2.98 -22.84 -8.93
CA THR A 377 -3.34 -22.03 -7.77
C THR A 377 -2.76 -20.63 -7.95
N VAL A 378 -3.57 -19.59 -7.79
CA VAL A 378 -3.21 -18.21 -8.07
C VAL A 378 -3.25 -17.38 -6.80
N HIS A 379 -2.11 -16.79 -6.44
CA HIS A 379 -2.01 -15.75 -5.42
C HIS A 379 -2.14 -14.38 -6.11
N GLY A 380 -3.30 -13.73 -6.01
CA GLY A 380 -3.52 -12.42 -6.61
C GLY A 380 -3.34 -11.29 -5.62
N THR A 381 -2.43 -10.34 -5.87
CA THR A 381 -2.29 -9.16 -5.00
C THR A 381 -3.17 -8.00 -5.45
N VAL A 382 -3.80 -7.31 -4.49
CA VAL A 382 -4.59 -6.11 -4.72
C VAL A 382 -4.40 -5.12 -3.57
N ARG A 383 -4.51 -3.82 -3.82
CA ARG A 383 -4.41 -2.80 -2.76
C ARG A 383 -5.66 -2.76 -1.86
N ASP A 384 -6.80 -3.15 -2.42
CA ASP A 384 -8.10 -3.15 -1.77
C ASP A 384 -8.85 -4.44 -2.12
N LEU A 385 -9.36 -5.12 -1.09
CA LEU A 385 -10.12 -6.37 -1.18
C LEU A 385 -11.62 -6.13 -1.41
N SER A 386 -12.05 -4.87 -1.57
CA SER A 386 -13.43 -4.52 -1.89
C SER A 386 -13.93 -5.23 -3.15
N ASP A 387 -15.26 -5.44 -3.21
CA ASP A 387 -15.88 -6.12 -4.35
C ASP A 387 -15.73 -5.33 -5.66
N MET A 388 -15.65 -3.99 -5.57
CA MET A 388 -15.36 -3.12 -6.71
C MET A 388 -14.06 -3.51 -7.42
N LYS A 389 -13.01 -3.88 -6.66
CA LYS A 389 -11.71 -4.25 -7.22
C LYS A 389 -11.54 -5.75 -7.45
N THR A 390 -12.28 -6.60 -6.74
CA THR A 390 -12.02 -8.05 -6.71
C THR A 390 -13.18 -8.92 -7.16
N GLY A 391 -14.40 -8.38 -7.23
CA GLY A 391 -15.61 -9.16 -7.50
C GLY A 391 -15.56 -9.89 -8.84
N HIS A 392 -14.99 -9.26 -9.88
CA HIS A 392 -14.82 -9.90 -11.18
C HIS A 392 -13.87 -11.11 -11.16
N LEU A 393 -12.87 -11.12 -10.27
CA LEU A 393 -11.95 -12.25 -10.10
C LEU A 393 -12.62 -13.40 -9.36
N LYS A 394 -13.39 -13.09 -8.31
CA LYS A 394 -14.11 -14.09 -7.51
C LYS A 394 -15.17 -14.87 -8.31
N ARG A 395 -15.68 -14.26 -9.39
CA ARG A 395 -16.65 -14.87 -10.32
C ARG A 395 -16.02 -15.74 -11.41
N LEU A 396 -14.69 -15.79 -11.49
CA LEU A 396 -14.02 -16.66 -12.48
C LEU A 396 -14.22 -18.13 -12.13
N GLN A 397 -14.28 -18.97 -13.16
CA GLN A 397 -14.30 -20.41 -12.99
C GLN A 397 -13.06 -20.87 -12.20
N ASN A 398 -13.26 -21.80 -11.26
CA ASN A 398 -12.24 -22.33 -10.34
C ASN A 398 -11.67 -21.32 -9.33
N ALA A 399 -12.16 -20.06 -9.28
CA ALA A 399 -11.63 -19.07 -8.36
C ALA A 399 -11.87 -19.42 -6.88
N ALA A 400 -13.03 -19.99 -6.55
CA ALA A 400 -13.35 -20.35 -5.16
C ALA A 400 -12.37 -21.37 -4.55
N GLU A 401 -11.81 -22.24 -5.38
CA GLU A 401 -10.88 -23.30 -4.97
C GLU A 401 -9.42 -22.87 -5.13
N ASN A 402 -9.11 -22.16 -6.22
CA ASN A 402 -7.74 -21.93 -6.67
C ASN A 402 -7.29 -20.46 -6.68
N LEU A 403 -8.13 -19.48 -6.34
CA LEU A 403 -7.73 -18.07 -6.24
C LEU A 403 -7.65 -17.62 -4.77
N ARG A 404 -6.48 -17.15 -4.36
CA ARG A 404 -6.26 -16.49 -3.07
C ARG A 404 -5.91 -15.03 -3.29
N LEU A 405 -6.70 -14.12 -2.73
CA LEU A 405 -6.46 -12.68 -2.84
C LEU A 405 -5.72 -12.15 -1.61
N PHE A 406 -4.63 -11.42 -1.86
CA PHE A 406 -3.81 -10.79 -0.83
C PHE A 406 -3.95 -9.27 -0.91
N LYS A 407 -4.21 -8.64 0.23
CA LYS A 407 -4.03 -7.19 0.34
C LYS A 407 -2.54 -6.90 0.37
N ALA A 408 -2.00 -6.22 -0.64
CA ALA A 408 -0.60 -5.83 -0.69
C ALA A 408 -0.40 -4.51 -1.44
N ASP A 409 0.60 -3.75 -1.00
CA ASP A 409 1.15 -2.62 -1.73
C ASP A 409 2.58 -2.97 -2.18
N LEU A 410 2.99 -2.49 -3.36
CA LEU A 410 4.31 -2.79 -3.91
C LEU A 410 5.45 -2.24 -3.04
N LEU A 411 5.18 -1.18 -2.28
CA LEU A 411 6.15 -0.57 -1.37
C LEU A 411 6.24 -1.29 -0.01
N ASP A 412 5.30 -2.19 0.28
CA ASP A 412 5.31 -3.01 1.48
C ASP A 412 5.93 -4.37 1.17
N TYR A 413 7.22 -4.51 1.48
CA TYR A 413 7.98 -5.73 1.24
C TYR A 413 7.37 -6.94 1.95
N ASP A 414 6.92 -6.79 3.20
CA ASP A 414 6.42 -7.92 4.00
C ASP A 414 5.10 -8.45 3.44
N MET A 415 4.21 -7.55 2.99
CA MET A 415 2.98 -7.95 2.30
C MET A 415 3.27 -8.65 0.97
N MET A 416 4.27 -8.17 0.21
CA MET A 416 4.67 -8.81 -1.04
C MET A 416 5.29 -10.20 -0.78
N ALA A 417 6.16 -10.32 0.22
CA ALA A 417 6.75 -11.59 0.63
C ALA A 417 5.69 -12.60 1.07
N ALA A 418 4.69 -12.17 1.84
CA ALA A 418 3.58 -13.03 2.26
C ALA A 418 2.73 -13.54 1.08
N ALA A 419 2.52 -12.71 0.06
CA ALA A 419 1.79 -13.12 -1.14
C ALA A 419 2.58 -14.07 -2.04
N ILE A 420 3.91 -13.91 -2.11
CA ILE A 420 4.80 -14.71 -2.97
C ILE A 420 5.21 -16.03 -2.30
N ALA A 421 5.09 -16.15 -0.98
CA ALA A 421 5.40 -17.36 -0.25
C ALA A 421 4.66 -18.59 -0.83
N GLY A 422 5.43 -19.65 -1.12
CA GLY A 422 4.91 -20.91 -1.67
C GLY A 422 4.65 -20.90 -3.19
N CYS A 423 4.85 -19.78 -3.89
CA CYS A 423 4.71 -19.72 -5.34
C CYS A 423 5.96 -20.25 -6.07
N GLN A 424 5.75 -20.92 -7.20
CA GLN A 424 6.80 -21.36 -8.12
C GLN A 424 7.10 -20.27 -9.17
N GLY A 425 6.12 -19.40 -9.46
CA GLY A 425 6.22 -18.32 -10.43
C GLY A 425 5.66 -17.00 -9.92
N VAL A 426 6.20 -15.89 -10.41
CA VAL A 426 5.67 -14.55 -10.14
C VAL A 426 5.47 -13.79 -11.45
N PHE A 427 4.28 -13.24 -11.66
CA PHE A 427 3.93 -12.33 -12.74
C PHE A 427 3.79 -10.91 -12.17
N HIS A 428 4.76 -10.06 -12.46
CA HIS A 428 4.77 -8.68 -12.01
C HIS A 428 4.15 -7.74 -13.07
N LEU A 429 2.86 -7.43 -12.92
CA LEU A 429 2.06 -6.67 -13.88
C LEU A 429 1.85 -5.19 -13.53
N GLN A 430 2.11 -4.78 -12.29
CA GLN A 430 1.73 -3.45 -11.79
C GLN A 430 2.94 -2.51 -11.72
N MET A 431 2.95 -1.46 -12.55
CA MET A 431 4.04 -0.47 -12.61
C MET A 431 3.51 0.95 -12.87
N LEU A 432 3.10 1.65 -11.81
CA LEU A 432 3.07 3.11 -11.72
C LEU A 432 3.75 3.51 -10.40
N ALA A 433 4.39 4.67 -10.37
CA ALA A 433 5.43 5.07 -9.40
C ALA A 433 5.10 4.76 -7.92
N PRO A 434 6.10 4.29 -7.12
CA PRO A 434 7.53 4.14 -7.43
C PRO A 434 7.83 2.78 -8.09
N ALA A 435 7.94 2.80 -9.41
CA ALA A 435 8.10 1.63 -10.28
C ALA A 435 9.30 0.77 -9.86
N VAL A 436 10.46 1.40 -9.63
CA VAL A 436 11.72 0.70 -9.35
C VAL A 436 11.71 0.02 -7.98
N THR A 437 11.31 0.73 -6.92
CA THR A 437 11.26 0.18 -5.56
C THR A 437 10.27 -0.97 -5.48
N GLY A 438 9.09 -0.80 -6.09
CA GLY A 438 8.08 -1.85 -6.16
C GLY A 438 8.58 -3.11 -6.85
N THR A 439 9.18 -2.97 -8.04
CA THR A 439 9.79 -4.10 -8.76
C THR A 439 10.90 -4.77 -7.96
N THR A 440 11.76 -3.97 -7.32
CA THR A 440 12.86 -4.49 -6.49
C THR A 440 12.33 -5.30 -5.29
N ASN A 441 11.26 -4.85 -4.64
CA ASN A 441 10.63 -5.59 -3.55
C ASN A 441 10.09 -6.95 -4.01
N VAL A 442 9.42 -6.98 -5.16
CA VAL A 442 8.90 -8.23 -5.75
C VAL A 442 10.03 -9.20 -6.06
N LEU A 443 11.12 -8.72 -6.66
CA LEU A 443 12.27 -9.55 -7.02
C LEU A 443 12.99 -10.09 -5.78
N LYS A 444 13.19 -9.25 -4.76
CA LYS A 444 13.77 -9.68 -3.47
C LYS A 444 12.91 -10.74 -2.78
N ALA A 445 11.59 -10.53 -2.77
CA ALA A 445 10.64 -11.49 -2.21
C ALA A 445 10.63 -12.82 -3.00
N ALA A 446 10.70 -12.75 -4.33
CA ALA A 446 10.79 -13.92 -5.20
C ALA A 446 12.08 -14.72 -4.97
N SER A 447 13.24 -14.05 -4.87
CA SER A 447 14.51 -14.68 -4.50
C SER A 447 14.44 -15.34 -3.13
N ALA A 448 13.89 -14.66 -2.13
CA ALA A 448 13.74 -15.19 -0.77
C ALA A 448 12.85 -16.43 -0.73
N ALA A 449 11.80 -16.47 -1.56
CA ALA A 449 10.88 -17.59 -1.71
C ALA A 449 11.39 -18.68 -2.66
N LYS A 450 12.57 -18.52 -3.28
CA LYS A 450 13.15 -19.45 -4.27
C LYS A 450 12.20 -19.73 -5.44
N VAL A 451 11.52 -18.69 -5.91
CA VAL A 451 10.69 -18.71 -7.11
C VAL A 451 11.56 -19.13 -8.31
N GLN A 452 11.01 -19.98 -9.19
CA GLN A 452 11.74 -20.52 -10.33
C GLN A 452 11.93 -19.45 -11.41
N ARG A 453 10.91 -18.65 -11.68
CA ARG A 453 10.94 -17.58 -12.69
C ARG A 453 10.03 -16.41 -12.33
N VAL A 454 10.51 -15.21 -12.59
CA VAL A 454 9.72 -13.97 -12.53
C VAL A 454 9.51 -13.43 -13.93
N VAL A 455 8.25 -13.23 -14.31
CA VAL A 455 7.85 -12.55 -15.55
C VAL A 455 7.47 -11.11 -15.24
N VAL A 456 8.19 -10.14 -15.81
CA VAL A 456 7.95 -8.71 -15.60
C VAL A 456 7.28 -8.10 -16.82
N VAL A 457 6.16 -7.41 -16.62
CA VAL A 457 5.44 -6.72 -17.70
C VAL A 457 5.97 -5.30 -17.87
N SER A 458 6.82 -5.12 -18.88
CA SER A 458 7.32 -3.82 -19.32
C SER A 458 6.30 -3.15 -20.26
N SER A 459 6.74 -2.56 -21.37
CA SER A 459 5.92 -1.91 -22.39
C SER A 459 6.75 -1.67 -23.65
N ILE A 460 6.09 -1.55 -24.81
CA ILE A 460 6.73 -1.11 -26.06
C ILE A 460 7.33 0.30 -25.97
N VAL A 461 6.84 1.14 -25.04
CA VAL A 461 7.43 2.46 -24.80
C VAL A 461 8.86 2.39 -24.24
N ALA A 462 9.30 1.23 -23.74
CA ALA A 462 10.69 0.99 -23.35
C ALA A 462 11.58 0.58 -24.54
N VAL A 463 11.00 0.44 -25.73
CA VAL A 463 11.65 0.02 -26.97
C VAL A 463 11.60 1.12 -28.04
N GLU A 464 10.50 1.90 -28.14
CA GLU A 464 10.16 2.70 -29.33
C GLU A 464 10.74 4.12 -29.39
N ILE A 465 11.06 4.75 -28.26
CA ILE A 465 11.31 6.20 -28.22
C ILE A 465 12.80 6.48 -28.43
N ASN A 466 13.18 7.06 -29.57
CA ASN A 466 14.57 7.45 -29.84
C ASN A 466 14.60 8.81 -30.57
N PRO A 467 15.33 9.82 -30.08
CA PRO A 467 15.25 11.18 -30.58
C PRO A 467 15.65 11.38 -32.05
N LYS A 468 16.56 10.58 -32.64
CA LYS A 468 17.02 10.78 -34.03
C LYS A 468 17.58 9.52 -34.70
N GLY A 469 17.32 9.38 -36.01
CA GLY A 469 18.18 8.61 -36.92
C GLY A 469 17.96 7.09 -36.94
N TRP A 470 16.77 6.60 -36.60
CA TRP A 470 16.47 5.18 -36.82
C TRP A 470 16.55 4.86 -38.31
N PRO A 471 17.35 3.87 -38.76
CA PRO A 471 17.52 3.59 -40.18
C PRO A 471 16.18 3.23 -40.85
N GLU A 472 15.92 3.83 -42.01
CA GLU A 472 14.73 3.53 -42.80
C GLU A 472 14.67 2.03 -43.13
N GLY A 473 13.49 1.42 -42.97
CA GLY A 473 13.28 -0.02 -43.20
C GLY A 473 13.83 -0.96 -42.12
N LYS A 474 14.58 -0.47 -41.12
CA LYS A 474 15.04 -1.32 -40.02
C LYS A 474 13.92 -1.60 -39.02
N VAL A 475 13.61 -2.88 -38.79
CA VAL A 475 12.64 -3.31 -37.78
C VAL A 475 13.27 -3.26 -36.39
N ARG A 476 12.50 -2.83 -35.38
CA ARG A 476 12.91 -2.87 -33.97
C ARG A 476 12.67 -4.25 -33.38
N ASP A 477 13.66 -4.75 -32.66
CA ASP A 477 13.66 -6.03 -31.96
C ASP A 477 13.93 -5.82 -30.46
N GLU A 478 14.05 -6.91 -29.72
CA GLU A 478 14.30 -6.92 -28.27
C GLU A 478 15.62 -6.27 -27.83
N ASN A 479 16.55 -5.99 -28.76
CA ASN A 479 17.81 -5.30 -28.46
C ASN A 479 17.64 -3.77 -28.41
N CYS A 480 16.47 -3.26 -28.80
CA CYS A 480 16.21 -1.83 -28.89
C CYS A 480 15.72 -1.27 -27.55
N TRP A 481 16.28 -0.14 -27.12
CA TRP A 481 15.86 0.57 -25.90
C TRP A 481 15.44 2.00 -26.22
N SER A 482 14.49 2.50 -25.46
CA SER A 482 14.09 3.90 -25.51
C SER A 482 15.14 4.80 -24.85
N ASP A 483 15.37 5.96 -25.45
CA ASP A 483 16.25 7.00 -24.93
C ASP A 483 15.58 7.71 -23.75
N THR A 484 16.06 7.42 -22.54
CA THR A 484 15.52 7.98 -21.31
C THR A 484 15.85 9.47 -21.15
N GLU A 485 16.97 9.96 -21.69
CA GLU A 485 17.34 11.38 -21.64
C GLU A 485 16.38 12.20 -22.49
N PHE A 486 16.07 11.71 -23.70
CA PHE A 486 15.06 12.33 -24.54
C PHE A 486 13.67 12.29 -23.91
N CYS A 487 13.26 11.14 -23.36
CA CYS A 487 11.98 11.02 -22.66
C CYS A 487 11.86 12.05 -21.52
N ARG A 488 12.93 12.23 -20.72
CA ARG A 488 12.99 13.25 -19.65
C ARG A 488 12.89 14.67 -20.22
N LYS A 489 13.62 14.96 -21.31
CA LYS A 489 13.59 16.28 -21.97
C LYS A 489 12.19 16.68 -22.43
N ILE A 490 11.41 15.72 -22.94
CA ILE A 490 10.02 15.95 -23.35
C ILE A 490 9.00 15.70 -22.23
N LYS A 491 9.46 15.52 -20.98
CA LYS A 491 8.65 15.25 -19.78
C LYS A 491 7.73 14.03 -19.90
N SER A 492 8.13 13.02 -20.68
CA SER A 492 7.41 11.76 -20.79
C SER A 492 7.91 10.78 -19.73
N TRP A 493 7.34 10.82 -18.52
CA TRP A 493 7.88 10.05 -17.39
C TRP A 493 7.46 8.58 -17.38
N TYR A 494 6.32 8.23 -17.99
CA TYR A 494 5.90 6.83 -18.08
C TYR A 494 6.90 5.94 -18.83
N PRO A 495 7.41 6.32 -20.02
CA PRO A 495 8.49 5.58 -20.68
C PRO A 495 9.76 5.48 -19.84
N VAL A 496 10.16 6.58 -19.17
CA VAL A 496 11.33 6.58 -18.27
C VAL A 496 11.15 5.55 -17.15
N ALA A 497 9.99 5.52 -16.51
CA ALA A 497 9.70 4.57 -15.44
C ALA A 497 9.71 3.11 -15.94
N LYS A 498 9.20 2.85 -17.15
CA LYS A 498 9.20 1.52 -17.76
C LYS A 498 10.59 1.05 -18.16
N VAL A 499 11.43 1.91 -18.73
CA VAL A 499 12.83 1.57 -19.05
C VAL A 499 13.60 1.23 -17.78
N ILE A 500 13.63 2.13 -16.79
CA ILE A 500 14.45 1.95 -15.59
C ILE A 500 14.01 0.72 -14.79
N ALA A 501 12.70 0.45 -14.71
CA ALA A 501 12.21 -0.74 -14.03
C ALA A 501 12.57 -2.04 -14.74
N GLU A 502 12.47 -2.07 -16.07
CA GLU A 502 12.84 -3.24 -16.86
C GLU A 502 14.33 -3.53 -16.75
N GLU A 503 15.17 -2.50 -16.87
CA GLU A 503 16.63 -2.59 -16.68
C GLU A 503 16.98 -3.09 -15.28
N ALA A 504 16.37 -2.51 -14.23
CA ALA A 504 16.59 -2.93 -12.86
C ALA A 504 16.20 -4.40 -12.61
N ALA A 505 15.12 -4.87 -13.24
CA ALA A 505 14.69 -6.25 -13.10
C ALA A 505 15.64 -7.24 -13.77
N LEU A 506 16.05 -6.95 -15.00
CA LEU A 506 17.00 -7.79 -15.74
C LEU A 506 18.37 -7.82 -15.05
N GLU A 507 18.84 -6.67 -14.58
CA GLU A 507 20.12 -6.57 -13.86
C GLU A 507 20.09 -7.32 -12.53
N TYR A 508 18.99 -7.22 -11.78
CA TYR A 508 18.82 -8.01 -10.55
C TYR A 508 18.87 -9.52 -10.83
N GLY A 509 18.20 -9.99 -11.88
CA GLY A 509 18.25 -11.39 -12.30
C GLY A 509 19.68 -11.83 -12.62
N ARG A 510 20.40 -11.02 -13.40
CA ARG A 510 21.82 -11.26 -13.75
C ARG A 510 22.73 -11.33 -12.51
N GLN A 511 22.51 -10.47 -11.52
CA GLN A 511 23.33 -10.40 -10.31
C GLN A 511 23.05 -11.53 -9.31
N THR A 512 21.80 -11.97 -9.21
CA THR A 512 21.37 -12.91 -8.16
C THR A 512 21.20 -14.34 -8.64
N GLY A 513 21.14 -14.55 -9.96
CA GLY A 513 20.81 -15.84 -10.56
C GLY A 513 19.31 -16.15 -10.56
N LEU A 514 18.46 -15.22 -10.13
CA LEU A 514 17.01 -15.34 -10.32
C LEU A 514 16.68 -15.27 -11.81
N ASP A 515 15.92 -16.23 -12.31
CA ASP A 515 15.46 -16.23 -13.70
C ASP A 515 14.38 -15.17 -13.90
N VAL A 516 14.73 -14.11 -14.63
CA VAL A 516 13.85 -12.97 -14.91
C VAL A 516 13.71 -12.82 -16.42
N VAL A 517 12.46 -12.83 -16.88
CA VAL A 517 12.10 -12.57 -18.28
C VAL A 517 11.12 -11.40 -18.35
N THR A 518 11.20 -10.60 -19.41
CA THR A 518 10.32 -9.43 -19.58
C THR A 518 9.46 -9.59 -20.83
N LEU A 519 8.23 -9.08 -20.76
CA LEU A 519 7.31 -8.94 -21.88
C LEU A 519 7.05 -7.44 -22.14
N ASN A 520 7.20 -6.99 -23.38
CA ASN A 520 6.96 -5.63 -23.83
C ASN A 520 5.70 -5.59 -24.72
N PRO A 521 4.50 -5.51 -24.13
CA PRO A 521 3.27 -5.42 -24.90
C PRO A 521 3.16 -4.08 -25.64
N GLY A 522 2.55 -4.12 -26.83
CA GLY A 522 2.04 -2.95 -27.53
C GLY A 522 0.85 -2.30 -26.81
N LEU A 523 0.10 -1.46 -27.52
CA LEU A 523 -1.18 -0.95 -27.05
C LEU A 523 -2.19 -2.11 -26.94
N VAL A 524 -2.58 -2.43 -25.71
CA VAL A 524 -3.40 -3.59 -25.43
C VAL A 524 -4.89 -3.27 -25.60
N PHE A 525 -5.55 -3.96 -26.52
CA PHE A 525 -7.00 -3.92 -26.73
C PHE A 525 -7.63 -5.29 -26.46
N GLY A 526 -8.95 -5.37 -26.46
CA GLY A 526 -9.73 -6.58 -26.21
C GLY A 526 -10.76 -6.39 -25.10
N PRO A 527 -11.59 -7.42 -24.85
CA PRO A 527 -12.68 -7.36 -23.87
C PRO A 527 -12.14 -7.19 -22.44
N GLN A 528 -12.84 -6.47 -21.56
CA GLN A 528 -12.40 -6.26 -20.18
C GLN A 528 -13.16 -7.16 -19.20
N LEU A 529 -12.48 -7.65 -18.16
CA LEU A 529 -13.13 -8.41 -17.07
C LEU A 529 -13.46 -7.51 -15.88
N GLN A 530 -12.64 -6.47 -15.67
CA GLN A 530 -12.84 -5.48 -14.62
C GLN A 530 -13.94 -4.48 -14.98
N PRO A 531 -14.66 -3.90 -13.99
CA PRO A 531 -15.79 -3.00 -14.25
C PRO A 531 -15.39 -1.58 -14.70
N MET A 532 -14.10 -1.22 -14.61
CA MET A 532 -13.60 0.12 -14.97
C MET A 532 -12.87 0.10 -16.30
N VAL A 533 -13.09 1.11 -17.14
CA VAL A 533 -12.33 1.32 -18.37
C VAL A 533 -10.85 1.56 -18.06
N ASN A 534 -9.99 0.77 -18.67
CA ASN A 534 -8.54 0.97 -18.61
C ASN A 534 -8.08 2.14 -19.52
N ALA A 535 -6.81 2.55 -19.39
CA ALA A 535 -6.26 3.65 -20.19
C ALA A 535 -6.15 3.34 -21.69
N SER A 536 -5.85 2.10 -22.09
CA SER A 536 -5.70 1.77 -23.51
C SER A 536 -7.04 1.85 -24.25
N SER A 537 -8.07 1.17 -23.75
CA SER A 537 -9.43 1.20 -24.29
C SER A 537 -10.04 2.60 -24.33
N GLN A 538 -9.62 3.53 -23.44
CA GLN A 538 -10.02 4.94 -23.54
C GLN A 538 -9.56 5.60 -24.84
N PHE A 539 -8.39 5.23 -25.40
CA PHE A 539 -7.98 5.74 -26.72
C PHE A 539 -8.92 5.28 -27.83
N LEU A 540 -9.38 4.02 -27.81
CA LEU A 540 -10.32 3.52 -28.80
C LEU A 540 -11.69 4.20 -28.68
N ILE A 541 -12.17 4.39 -27.45
CA ILE A 541 -13.39 5.14 -27.16
C ILE A 541 -13.27 6.57 -27.68
N TYR A 542 -12.13 7.23 -27.45
CA TYR A 542 -11.86 8.58 -27.94
C TYR A 542 -11.90 8.68 -29.47
N LEU A 543 -11.32 7.71 -30.20
CA LEU A 543 -11.38 7.68 -31.67
C LEU A 543 -12.82 7.52 -32.20
N LEU A 544 -13.68 6.81 -31.47
CA LEU A 544 -15.09 6.58 -31.81
C LEU A 544 -16.02 7.72 -31.37
N LYS A 545 -15.68 8.47 -30.31
CA LYS A 545 -16.48 9.57 -29.74
C LYS A 545 -15.74 10.91 -29.85
N VAL A 546 -15.89 11.58 -31.00
CA VAL A 546 -15.30 12.92 -31.29
C VAL A 546 -15.61 14.01 -30.25
N ARG A 547 -16.62 13.84 -29.39
CA ARG A 547 -17.19 14.94 -28.59
C ARG A 547 -16.85 14.99 -27.10
N SER A 548 -16.12 14.02 -26.56
CA SER A 548 -15.96 13.92 -25.10
C SER A 548 -14.55 13.50 -24.76
N LEU A 549 -13.65 14.49 -24.64
CA LEU A 549 -12.50 14.53 -23.74
C LEU A 549 -11.59 15.73 -24.08
N HIS A 550 -11.96 16.94 -23.64
CA HIS A 550 -11.01 18.03 -23.53
C HIS A 550 -9.98 17.66 -22.44
N GLY A 551 -8.68 17.59 -22.79
CA GLY A 551 -7.58 17.56 -21.81
C GLY A 551 -6.80 16.26 -21.63
N ILE A 552 -6.77 15.36 -22.61
CA ILE A 552 -5.97 14.11 -22.56
C ILE A 552 -4.52 14.31 -22.99
N PHE A 553 -4.24 15.27 -23.87
CA PHE A 553 -2.90 15.56 -24.34
C PHE A 553 -2.39 16.84 -23.70
N ASP A 554 -1.20 16.77 -23.09
CA ASP A 554 -0.49 17.92 -22.55
C ASP A 554 -0.42 19.05 -23.61
N PRO A 555 -1.08 20.21 -23.39
CA PRO A 555 -1.04 21.35 -24.29
C PRO A 555 0.39 21.87 -24.52
N SER A 556 1.35 21.50 -23.66
CA SER A 556 2.74 21.94 -23.75
C SER A 556 3.57 21.20 -24.80
N THR A 557 3.07 20.08 -25.35
CA THR A 557 3.74 19.35 -26.43
C THR A 557 2.93 19.28 -27.72
N ASP A 558 1.66 19.70 -27.72
CA ASP A 558 0.76 19.60 -28.88
C ASP A 558 0.55 20.95 -29.57
N THR A 559 1.25 21.16 -30.69
CA THR A 559 1.04 22.32 -31.59
C THR A 559 -0.24 22.18 -32.43
N GLY A 560 -1.05 21.14 -32.17
CA GLY A 560 -2.21 20.73 -32.97
C GLY A 560 -3.58 21.18 -32.46
N GLY A 561 -3.74 21.92 -31.36
CA GLY A 561 -5.06 22.32 -30.88
C GLY A 561 -5.96 21.15 -30.40
N PRO A 562 -7.14 21.44 -29.83
CA PRO A 562 -7.94 20.49 -29.03
C PRO A 562 -8.58 19.33 -29.81
N ASP A 563 -8.58 19.38 -31.15
CA ASP A 563 -9.29 18.43 -32.02
C ASP A 563 -8.37 17.68 -33.01
N ARG A 564 -7.05 17.60 -32.73
CA ARG A 564 -6.11 16.90 -33.63
C ARG A 564 -5.41 15.72 -32.96
N VAL A 565 -5.22 14.64 -33.73
CA VAL A 565 -4.48 13.43 -33.33
C VAL A 565 -3.25 13.27 -34.21
N ARG A 566 -2.10 12.96 -33.60
CA ARG A 566 -0.86 12.65 -34.33
C ARG A 566 -1.03 11.38 -35.15
N ASP A 567 -0.73 11.44 -36.45
CA ASP A 567 -0.66 10.24 -37.29
C ASP A 567 0.66 9.50 -37.03
N LYS A 568 0.64 8.60 -36.04
CA LYS A 568 1.76 7.73 -35.66
C LYS A 568 1.41 6.27 -35.90
N LEU A 569 2.41 5.41 -36.13
CA LEU A 569 2.19 3.96 -36.14
C LEU A 569 1.89 3.48 -34.72
N TRP A 570 0.82 2.70 -34.59
CA TRP A 570 0.42 2.03 -33.36
C TRP A 570 0.70 0.55 -33.50
N HIS A 571 1.32 0.00 -32.46
CA HIS A 571 1.47 -1.43 -32.30
C HIS A 571 0.37 -1.93 -31.37
N ILE A 572 -0.48 -2.83 -31.86
CA ILE A 572 -1.68 -3.29 -31.14
C ILE A 572 -1.56 -4.79 -30.86
N VAL A 573 -2.02 -5.19 -29.68
CA VAL A 573 -2.10 -6.60 -29.27
C VAL A 573 -3.40 -6.85 -28.49
N ASP A 574 -3.98 -8.03 -28.63
CA ASP A 574 -5.13 -8.44 -27.82
C ASP A 574 -4.72 -8.80 -26.38
N VAL A 575 -5.51 -8.42 -25.39
CA VAL A 575 -5.28 -8.70 -23.96
C VAL A 575 -5.21 -10.19 -23.65
N ARG A 576 -5.95 -11.02 -24.40
CA ARG A 576 -5.90 -12.48 -24.30
C ARG A 576 -4.58 -12.99 -24.84
N ASP A 577 -4.12 -12.46 -25.97
CA ASP A 577 -2.83 -12.83 -26.56
C ASP A 577 -1.66 -12.40 -25.66
N VAL A 578 -1.78 -11.28 -24.93
CA VAL A 578 -0.81 -10.88 -23.89
C VAL A 578 -0.82 -11.88 -22.74
N ALA A 579 -1.98 -12.30 -22.25
CA ALA A 579 -2.05 -13.32 -21.19
C ALA A 579 -1.45 -14.66 -21.64
N ASP A 580 -1.73 -15.08 -22.87
CA ASP A 580 -1.14 -16.27 -23.49
C ASP A 580 0.39 -16.14 -23.62
N ALA A 581 0.89 -14.97 -24.03
CA ALA A 581 2.33 -14.69 -24.11
C ALA A 581 3.01 -14.76 -22.74
N LEU A 582 2.39 -14.18 -21.70
CA LEU A 582 2.91 -14.20 -20.33
C LEU A 582 3.05 -15.62 -19.83
N LEU A 583 2.01 -16.44 -20.00
CA LEU A 583 2.07 -17.85 -19.58
C LEU A 583 3.10 -18.63 -20.40
N LEU A 584 3.18 -18.40 -21.72
CA LEU A 584 4.14 -19.07 -22.59
C LEU A 584 5.58 -18.81 -22.15
N ILE A 585 5.98 -17.54 -21.96
CA ILE A 585 7.36 -17.23 -21.54
C ILE A 585 7.65 -17.67 -20.11
N TYR A 586 6.63 -17.85 -19.28
CA TYR A 586 6.79 -18.48 -17.97
C TYR A 586 7.07 -19.98 -18.09
N GLU A 587 6.30 -20.70 -18.93
CA GLU A 587 6.38 -22.17 -19.05
C GLU A 587 7.52 -22.66 -19.96
N SER A 588 8.02 -21.84 -20.89
CA SER A 588 9.10 -22.21 -21.85
C SER A 588 10.49 -22.08 -21.22
N PRO A 589 11.22 -23.16 -20.91
CA PRO A 589 12.54 -23.08 -20.27
C PRO A 589 13.56 -22.24 -21.06
N GLU A 590 13.48 -22.27 -22.39
CA GLU A 590 14.34 -21.54 -23.33
C GLU A 590 14.04 -20.03 -23.41
N ALA A 591 12.90 -19.57 -22.88
CA ALA A 591 12.59 -18.14 -22.84
C ALA A 591 13.57 -17.41 -21.93
N SER A 592 14.19 -16.35 -22.45
CA SER A 592 15.22 -15.58 -21.74
C SER A 592 15.24 -14.11 -22.17
N GLY A 593 15.56 -13.20 -21.25
CA GLY A 593 15.62 -11.77 -21.52
C GLY A 593 14.26 -11.17 -21.91
N ARG A 594 14.29 -10.24 -22.86
CA ARG A 594 13.12 -9.45 -23.29
C ARG A 594 12.33 -10.14 -24.39
N HIS A 595 11.04 -9.83 -24.51
CA HIS A 595 10.14 -10.36 -25.54
C HIS A 595 9.13 -9.29 -25.97
N ILE A 596 9.13 -8.89 -27.23
CA ILE A 596 8.15 -7.92 -27.76
C ILE A 596 6.84 -8.64 -28.08
N CYS A 597 5.72 -8.07 -27.62
CA CYS A 597 4.36 -8.59 -27.82
C CYS A 597 3.51 -7.54 -28.53
N ALA A 598 3.73 -7.42 -29.85
CA ALA A 598 3.19 -6.39 -30.73
C ALA A 598 2.97 -6.96 -32.14
N PRO A 599 1.93 -7.79 -32.35
CA PRO A 599 1.71 -8.51 -33.60
C PRO A 599 1.18 -7.61 -34.73
N HIS A 600 0.43 -6.57 -34.40
CA HIS A 600 -0.23 -5.71 -35.38
C HIS A 600 0.39 -4.33 -35.41
N VAL A 601 0.58 -3.78 -36.60
CA VAL A 601 1.01 -2.40 -36.82
C VAL A 601 0.00 -1.70 -37.73
N ILE A 602 -0.48 -0.53 -37.31
CA ILE A 602 -1.47 0.25 -38.07
C ILE A 602 -1.23 1.75 -37.86
N SER A 603 -1.41 2.58 -38.89
CA SER A 603 -1.41 4.03 -38.72
C SER A 603 -2.71 4.50 -38.05
N VAL A 604 -2.69 5.67 -37.40
CA VAL A 604 -3.94 6.24 -36.83
C VAL A 604 -4.96 6.47 -37.94
N ARG A 605 -4.53 6.91 -39.14
CA ARG A 605 -5.42 7.09 -40.28
C ARG A 605 -6.08 5.80 -40.75
N ASP A 606 -5.32 4.72 -40.83
CA ASP A 606 -5.85 3.42 -41.27
C ASP A 606 -6.77 2.83 -40.20
N LEU A 607 -6.43 3.01 -38.92
CA LEU A 607 -7.33 2.64 -37.82
C LEU A 607 -8.64 3.42 -37.89
N LEU A 608 -8.61 4.73 -38.17
CA LEU A 608 -9.83 5.53 -38.36
C LEU A 608 -10.65 5.07 -39.58
N ASN A 609 -9.99 4.66 -40.68
CA ASN A 609 -10.69 4.10 -41.84
C ASN A 609 -11.36 2.77 -41.49
N LEU A 610 -10.67 1.90 -40.77
CA LEU A 610 -11.19 0.62 -40.28
C LEU A 610 -12.41 0.84 -39.37
N LEU A 611 -12.32 1.76 -38.42
CA LEU A 611 -13.40 2.09 -37.50
C LEU A 611 -14.61 2.68 -38.24
N LYS A 612 -14.42 3.63 -39.16
CA LYS A 612 -15.52 4.18 -39.98
C LYS A 612 -16.19 3.14 -40.85
N SER A 613 -15.42 2.23 -41.43
CA SER A 613 -15.96 1.17 -42.27
C SER A 613 -16.79 0.17 -41.47
N LYS A 614 -16.41 -0.12 -40.22
CA LYS A 614 -17.12 -1.09 -39.36
C LYS A 614 -18.25 -0.48 -38.54
N TYR A 615 -18.12 0.81 -38.18
CA TYR A 615 -19.00 1.51 -37.26
C TYR A 615 -19.46 2.86 -37.83
N PRO A 616 -20.17 2.88 -38.97
CA PRO A 616 -20.53 4.11 -39.68
C PRO A 616 -21.46 5.04 -38.89
N ASP A 617 -22.19 4.51 -37.91
CA ASP A 617 -23.14 5.27 -37.08
C ASP A 617 -22.45 6.14 -36.00
N TYR A 618 -21.17 5.89 -35.72
CA TYR A 618 -20.40 6.70 -34.77
C TYR A 618 -19.73 7.89 -35.46
N THR A 619 -19.75 9.05 -34.79
CA THR A 619 -19.02 10.24 -35.24
C THR A 619 -17.52 10.02 -34.96
N CYS A 620 -16.85 9.26 -35.81
CA CYS A 620 -15.41 9.01 -35.75
C CYS A 620 -14.61 10.25 -36.17
N LEU A 621 -13.40 10.43 -35.61
CA LEU A 621 -12.52 11.54 -35.98
C LEU A 621 -12.25 11.59 -37.50
N THR A 622 -12.29 12.79 -38.09
CA THR A 622 -12.08 13.00 -39.53
C THR A 622 -10.59 12.91 -39.87
N LYS A 623 -10.26 12.62 -41.14
CA LYS A 623 -8.85 12.58 -41.59
C LYS A 623 -8.16 13.93 -41.43
N ASP A 624 -8.92 15.02 -41.54
CA ASP A 624 -8.45 16.41 -41.40
C ASP A 624 -8.06 16.76 -39.95
N ALA A 625 -8.47 15.94 -38.99
CA ALA A 625 -8.01 15.98 -37.61
C ALA A 625 -6.65 15.28 -37.40
N THR A 626 -6.01 14.75 -38.44
CA THR A 626 -4.68 14.11 -38.32
C THR A 626 -3.56 14.94 -38.95
N TYR A 627 -2.43 15.10 -38.24
CA TYR A 627 -1.22 15.69 -38.81
C TYR A 627 -0.06 14.70 -38.81
N ASN A 628 0.79 14.79 -39.85
CA ASN A 628 1.91 13.86 -40.07
C ASN A 628 2.97 14.00 -38.97
N MET A 629 3.49 12.87 -38.52
CA MET A 629 4.68 12.76 -37.66
C MET A 629 5.59 11.66 -38.23
N ASP A 630 6.89 11.73 -37.90
CA ASP A 630 7.79 10.61 -38.16
C ASP A 630 7.25 9.34 -37.51
N HIS A 631 7.04 8.31 -38.32
CA HIS A 631 6.51 7.05 -37.83
C HIS A 631 7.59 6.31 -37.02
N PRO A 632 7.27 5.80 -35.81
CA PRO A 632 8.17 4.88 -35.15
C PRO A 632 8.32 3.64 -36.03
N ALA A 633 9.56 3.19 -36.25
CA ALA A 633 9.81 2.01 -37.07
C ALA A 633 9.00 0.79 -36.58
N PRO A 634 8.53 -0.08 -37.49
CA PRO A 634 7.80 -1.28 -37.12
C PRO A 634 8.64 -2.15 -36.18
N MET A 635 7.95 -2.95 -35.36
CA MET A 635 8.58 -3.86 -34.39
C MET A 635 8.28 -5.29 -34.75
N THR A 636 9.11 -6.21 -34.29
CA THR A 636 8.91 -7.64 -34.49
C THR A 636 8.57 -8.36 -33.20
N SER A 637 7.64 -9.32 -33.28
CA SER A 637 7.36 -10.30 -32.22
C SER A 637 7.86 -11.71 -32.60
N GLU A 638 8.82 -11.81 -33.54
CA GLU A 638 9.33 -13.11 -34.04
C GLU A 638 9.92 -13.97 -32.92
N LYS A 639 10.48 -13.36 -31.86
CA LYS A 639 11.01 -14.11 -30.72
C LYS A 639 9.90 -14.89 -29.98
N LEU A 640 8.73 -14.27 -29.76
CA LEU A 640 7.57 -14.96 -29.20
C LEU A 640 7.00 -16.02 -30.16
N LYS A 641 6.90 -15.70 -31.45
CA LYS A 641 6.39 -16.66 -32.45
C LYS A 641 7.24 -17.92 -32.54
N LYS A 642 8.57 -17.79 -32.40
CA LYS A 642 9.50 -18.94 -32.34
C LYS A 642 9.27 -19.85 -31.12
N LEU A 643 8.69 -19.32 -30.03
CA LEU A 643 8.26 -20.11 -28.87
C LEU A 643 6.88 -20.78 -29.08
N GLY A 644 6.24 -20.58 -30.24
CA GLY A 644 4.91 -21.11 -30.53
C GLY A 644 3.76 -20.15 -30.21
N TRP A 645 4.04 -18.86 -29.96
CA TRP A 645 3.00 -17.86 -29.73
C TRP A 645 2.20 -17.56 -31.00
N SER A 646 0.88 -17.56 -30.89
CA SER A 646 -0.06 -17.13 -31.93
C SER A 646 -0.93 -15.99 -31.42
N CYS A 647 -1.43 -15.15 -32.32
CA CYS A 647 -2.26 -14.00 -31.99
C CYS A 647 -3.55 -13.96 -32.82
N ARG A 648 -4.57 -13.28 -32.28
CA ARG A 648 -5.81 -12.94 -32.97
C ARG A 648 -5.57 -11.91 -34.05
N THR A 649 -6.54 -11.73 -34.94
CA THR A 649 -6.47 -10.67 -35.96
C THR A 649 -6.69 -9.30 -35.34
N LEU A 650 -6.24 -8.24 -36.02
CA LEU A 650 -6.48 -6.88 -35.59
C LEU A 650 -7.98 -6.57 -35.57
N GLU A 651 -8.71 -7.03 -36.57
CA GLU A 651 -10.16 -6.85 -36.71
C GLU A 651 -10.92 -7.48 -35.54
N GLU A 652 -10.63 -8.74 -35.20
CA GLU A 652 -11.23 -9.43 -34.05
C GLU A 652 -10.95 -8.68 -32.74
N THR A 653 -9.70 -8.23 -32.55
CA THR A 653 -9.28 -7.47 -31.36
C THR A 653 -10.08 -6.18 -31.21
N ILE A 654 -10.23 -5.40 -32.29
CA ILE A 654 -10.98 -4.15 -32.29
C ILE A 654 -12.48 -4.42 -32.09
N GLU A 655 -13.04 -5.40 -32.78
CA GLU A 655 -14.45 -5.80 -32.65
C GLU A 655 -14.81 -6.17 -31.22
N ASP A 656 -14.07 -7.09 -30.60
CA ASP A 656 -14.34 -7.51 -29.23
C ASP A 656 -14.19 -6.37 -28.22
N THR A 657 -13.27 -5.43 -28.48
CA THR A 657 -13.13 -4.22 -27.64
C THR A 657 -14.36 -3.33 -27.74
N VAL A 658 -14.82 -3.05 -28.97
CA VAL A 658 -15.98 -2.17 -29.21
C VAL A 658 -17.25 -2.81 -28.69
N GLN A 659 -17.47 -4.10 -28.94
CA GLN A 659 -18.61 -4.85 -28.41
C GLN A 659 -18.65 -4.83 -26.89
N PHE A 660 -17.51 -5.02 -26.23
CA PHE A 660 -17.43 -4.87 -24.78
C PHE A 660 -17.78 -3.45 -24.33
N CYS A 661 -17.18 -2.44 -24.96
CA CYS A 661 -17.43 -1.04 -24.60
C CYS A 661 -18.89 -0.63 -24.82
N TRP A 662 -19.56 -1.20 -25.82
CA TRP A 662 -20.98 -1.01 -26.07
C TRP A 662 -21.83 -1.69 -25.00
N GLY A 663 -21.63 -2.99 -24.76
CA GLY A 663 -22.40 -3.74 -23.76
C GLY A 663 -22.21 -3.25 -22.31
N ALA A 664 -21.09 -2.58 -22.02
CA ALA A 664 -20.83 -1.94 -20.73
C ALA A 664 -21.32 -0.47 -20.64
N GLY A 665 -21.95 0.06 -21.69
CA GLY A 665 -22.47 1.43 -21.72
C GLY A 665 -21.42 2.53 -21.91
N PHE A 666 -20.15 2.20 -22.16
CA PHE A 666 -19.09 3.21 -22.35
C PHE A 666 -19.24 3.97 -23.68
N LEU A 667 -19.94 3.39 -24.64
CA LEU A 667 -20.22 4.00 -25.94
C LEU A 667 -21.59 4.70 -26.02
N GLU A 668 -22.38 4.74 -24.95
CA GLU A 668 -23.67 5.45 -24.89
C GLU A 668 -23.48 6.93 -24.54
N ASP A 669 -24.33 7.82 -25.08
CA ASP A 669 -24.37 9.22 -24.69
C ASP A 669 -25.25 9.36 -23.43
N VAL A 670 -24.71 9.88 -22.35
CA VAL A 670 -25.47 10.12 -21.11
C VAL A 670 -25.88 11.58 -21.08
N ASP A 671 -27.17 11.85 -21.25
CA ASP A 671 -27.72 13.21 -21.12
C ASP A 671 -27.35 13.81 -19.74
N GLY A 672 -26.60 14.91 -19.76
CA GLY A 672 -26.26 15.68 -18.56
C GLY A 672 -25.13 15.13 -17.68
N ALA A 673 -24.43 14.04 -18.05
CA ALA A 673 -23.25 13.58 -17.32
C ALA A 673 -21.95 14.17 -17.90
N PRO A 674 -20.97 14.59 -17.07
CA PRO A 674 -19.71 15.11 -17.56
C PRO A 674 -18.93 14.02 -18.33
N PRO A 675 -18.21 14.38 -19.42
CA PRO A 675 -17.43 13.43 -20.21
C PRO A 675 -16.45 12.68 -19.31
N CYS A 676 -16.33 11.36 -19.52
CA CYS A 676 -15.45 10.44 -18.80
C CYS A 676 -14.11 11.11 -18.46
N ARG A 677 -13.94 11.66 -17.25
CA ARG A 677 -12.68 12.31 -16.87
C ARG A 677 -11.61 11.22 -16.72
N PHE A 678 -10.48 11.39 -17.43
CA PHE A 678 -9.22 10.77 -17.01
C PHE A 678 -9.03 11.04 -15.50
N PRO A 679 -8.61 10.05 -14.70
CA PRO A 679 -8.09 10.37 -13.37
C PRO A 679 -7.00 11.44 -13.53
N PRO A 680 -6.99 12.52 -12.72
CA PRO A 680 -5.98 13.59 -12.80
C PRO A 680 -4.52 13.12 -12.74
N LEU A 681 -4.32 11.85 -12.36
CA LEU A 681 -3.03 11.20 -12.19
C LEU A 681 -2.16 11.17 -13.46
N PHE A 682 -2.73 11.21 -14.66
CA PHE A 682 -1.95 11.15 -15.90
C PHE A 682 -1.50 12.51 -16.44
N ASN A 683 -2.04 13.63 -15.94
CA ASN A 683 -1.55 14.98 -16.26
C ASN A 683 -0.43 15.42 -15.29
N MET A 684 -0.06 14.56 -14.32
CA MET A 684 0.99 14.80 -13.33
C MET A 684 2.09 13.73 -13.33
N ILE A 685 2.06 12.80 -14.30
CA ILE A 685 3.13 11.88 -14.71
C ILE A 685 3.49 12.25 -16.15
#